data_AF-A0AAN8HYA3-F1
#
_entry.id   AF-A0AAN8HYA3-F1
#
_cell.length_a   1.000
_cell.length_b   1.000
_cell.length_c   1.000
_cell.angle_alpha   90.00
_cell.angle_beta   90.00
_cell.angle_gamma   90.00
#
_symmetry.space_group_name_H-M   'P 1'
#
loop_
_entity.id
_entity.type
_entity.pdbx_description
1 polymer ?
#
loop_
_entity_poly.entity_id
_entity_poly.type
_entity_poly.pdbx_seq_one_letter_code
_entity_poly.pdbx_strand_id
1 'polypeptide(L)'
;MLHNTSQLTDSLCAVLFKLSPYNYERIEVVLKIIQAADDTVTTFSVSQAMGLLQHLKSYKRVSPPSDVETEYLLENSLMPNLLFNRRLPFHPLMQNKHYWKIISPELSEETFPTLLLISKLMKVSLDKLYMAAVNYVFEKKMKPLVLEQRKKAQDHRYNKETFKVAKTMMKYIQCIQNQELATATAHQIAQELPAGYEKTQSLRFCLALGDAWLKDPNLDGAARAKGEIFLSKLKLQFQRSATENTLMVSRLNDPEHLKLTRQPSWLLVALYEHSSVEQRYRDCGIQVHPDIHAVVKEIATINNVDLLKIRNMMLEKWICKTGPAVTKDIGNRECVSNMEEDPDLMRVVYMLQAFPINDAVRVLNPILSAENWPLSTSGPRLTFCHRARALLCLVRLADSDTLEAHLQIPRNKMKYYLKCYIFVSQLEALNIPYTVQSFLSSPKEGLVKGLWKNHSHEPQAVRLVADLCLEYQVYDPQLWNSLLQKLLGFNLICHLQKVLEALVAVPALWEISSFSRTWRSMILAPFVSASLPLTPDQQAMLYRTFVLLLKCPFLLNLDLIGIANRFAQFNLPAFALGALLLVPSANKKAQQIQGFLSGCNPVAVLDQVDELMNTGELAGVPSQIRETVLTFISEKGQYQKLLKTKHLKHLKQLMVSSGQPSQVKDLLDCLISQNCQDDADSLAREFMKHRENQRGKTLTNGSPSPSSINEFLNMQNGVSG
;
A
#
# COMPACT_ATOMS: atom_id res chain seq x y z
N MET A 1 65.64 16.91 -67.93
CA MET A 1 65.83 16.74 -66.47
C MET A 1 65.42 18.04 -65.81
N LEU A 2 64.43 18.03 -64.91
CA LEU A 2 64.06 19.22 -64.12
C LEU A 2 65.14 19.42 -63.06
N HIS A 3 65.87 20.55 -63.10
CA HIS A 3 67.04 20.80 -62.25
C HIS A 3 66.73 21.13 -60.78
N ASN A 4 65.47 21.10 -60.34
CA ASN A 4 65.14 21.38 -58.93
C ASN A 4 63.83 20.71 -58.51
N THR A 5 63.87 19.39 -58.31
CA THR A 5 62.71 18.59 -57.85
C THR A 5 62.20 19.06 -56.50
N SER A 6 63.07 19.55 -55.60
CA SER A 6 62.69 20.08 -54.28
C SER A 6 61.88 21.39 -54.35
N GLN A 7 62.28 22.36 -55.18
CA GLN A 7 61.51 23.60 -55.35
C GLN A 7 60.13 23.36 -55.99
N LEU A 8 60.03 22.35 -56.86
CA LEU A 8 58.78 21.93 -57.45
C LEU A 8 57.86 21.28 -56.39
N THR A 9 58.38 20.38 -55.56
CA THR A 9 57.60 19.76 -54.47
C THR A 9 57.13 20.78 -53.45
N ASP A 10 57.95 21.77 -53.08
CA ASP A 10 57.58 22.84 -52.15
C ASP A 10 56.47 23.74 -52.72
N SER A 11 56.60 24.12 -54.00
CA SER A 11 55.59 24.90 -54.71
C SER A 11 54.27 24.13 -54.85
N LEU A 12 54.33 22.84 -55.15
CA LEU A 12 53.15 21.97 -55.24
C LEU A 12 52.48 21.75 -53.87
N CYS A 13 53.26 21.63 -52.79
CA CYS A 13 52.72 21.60 -51.43
C CYS A 13 52.01 22.90 -51.05
N ALA A 14 52.57 24.06 -51.41
CA ALA A 14 51.94 25.36 -51.19
C ALA A 14 50.65 25.53 -52.02
N VAL A 15 50.63 25.02 -53.25
CA VAL A 15 49.44 25.00 -54.11
C VAL A 15 48.38 24.06 -53.55
N LEU A 16 48.77 22.89 -53.02
CA LEU A 16 47.85 21.92 -52.44
C LEU A 16 46.98 22.52 -51.33
N PHE A 17 47.57 23.29 -50.40
CA PHE A 17 46.81 23.93 -49.31
C PHE A 17 45.98 25.14 -49.74
N LYS A 18 46.17 25.66 -50.96
CA LYS A 18 45.33 26.71 -51.56
C LYS A 18 44.15 26.15 -52.36
N LEU A 19 44.11 24.84 -52.61
CA LEU A 19 42.98 24.21 -53.28
C LEU A 19 41.76 24.13 -52.36
N SER A 20 40.58 24.04 -52.98
CA SER A 20 39.35 23.79 -52.23
C SER A 20 39.41 22.40 -51.56
N PRO A 21 39.13 22.28 -50.24
CA PRO A 21 39.14 21.01 -49.51
C PRO A 21 38.21 19.92 -50.07
N TYR A 22 37.28 20.30 -50.94
CA TYR A 22 36.23 19.43 -51.49
C TYR A 22 36.49 19.00 -52.94
N ASN A 23 37.50 19.59 -53.59
CA ASN A 23 37.86 19.25 -54.97
C ASN A 23 38.86 18.09 -54.98
N TYR A 24 38.34 16.90 -54.69
CA TYR A 24 39.12 15.68 -54.57
C TYR A 24 39.88 15.34 -55.87
N GLU A 25 39.32 15.70 -57.01
CA GLU A 25 39.88 15.41 -58.33
C GLU A 25 41.18 16.20 -58.56
N ARG A 26 41.19 17.51 -58.26
CA ARG A 26 42.40 18.34 -58.35
C ARG A 26 43.43 17.97 -57.29
N ILE A 27 42.98 17.68 -56.07
CA ILE A 27 43.85 17.23 -54.97
C ILE A 27 44.56 15.93 -55.35
N GLU A 28 43.85 14.96 -55.93
CA GLU A 28 44.43 13.68 -56.37
C GLU A 28 45.54 13.87 -57.42
N VAL A 29 45.28 14.72 -58.43
CA VAL A 29 46.27 14.99 -59.49
C VAL A 29 47.54 15.60 -58.91
N VAL A 30 47.40 16.59 -58.02
CA VAL A 30 48.55 17.22 -57.35
C VAL A 30 49.31 16.20 -56.50
N LEU A 31 48.61 15.35 -55.73
CA LEU A 31 49.24 14.31 -54.93
C LEU A 31 49.97 13.25 -55.78
N LYS A 32 49.43 12.86 -56.94
CA LYS A 32 50.10 11.94 -57.88
C LYS A 32 51.37 12.53 -58.49
N ILE A 33 51.35 13.83 -58.80
CA ILE A 33 52.53 14.55 -59.30
C ILE A 33 53.60 14.65 -58.22
N ILE A 34 53.21 14.92 -56.97
CA ILE A 34 54.13 14.93 -55.83
C ILE A 34 54.74 13.54 -55.59
N GLN A 35 53.93 12.48 -55.65
CA GLN A 35 54.41 11.09 -55.51
C GLN A 35 55.41 10.69 -56.61
N ALA A 36 55.20 11.17 -57.84
CA ALA A 36 56.12 10.93 -58.96
C ALA A 36 57.41 11.77 -58.89
N ALA A 37 57.43 12.84 -58.09
CA ALA A 37 58.55 13.77 -57.95
C ALA A 37 59.49 13.46 -56.76
N ASP A 38 59.28 12.30 -56.11
CA ASP A 38 60.00 11.73 -54.95
C ASP A 38 59.40 12.08 -53.56
N ASP A 39 59.12 11.05 -52.75
CA ASP A 39 58.34 11.12 -51.50
C ASP A 39 59.13 11.75 -50.32
N THR A 40 60.46 11.80 -50.41
CA THR A 40 61.35 12.10 -49.25
C THR A 40 61.47 13.59 -48.89
N VAL A 41 60.96 14.51 -49.71
CA VAL A 41 61.10 15.98 -49.52
C VAL A 41 59.84 16.62 -48.94
N THR A 42 58.76 15.86 -48.78
CA THR A 42 57.43 16.41 -48.42
C THR A 42 57.24 16.56 -46.91
N THR A 43 56.50 17.61 -46.50
CA THR A 43 56.18 17.91 -45.09
C THR A 43 55.10 16.98 -44.49
N PHE A 44 54.49 16.12 -45.30
CA PHE A 44 53.43 15.19 -44.89
C PHE A 44 53.48 13.90 -45.72
N SER A 45 52.96 12.79 -45.18
CA SER A 45 52.95 11.51 -45.90
C SER A 45 51.97 11.52 -47.09
N VAL A 46 52.51 11.43 -48.31
CA VAL A 46 51.75 11.40 -49.56
C VAL A 46 50.86 10.14 -49.66
N SER A 47 51.36 9.00 -49.18
CA SER A 47 50.58 7.74 -49.12
C SER A 47 49.39 7.84 -48.17
N GLN A 48 49.55 8.52 -47.03
CA GLN A 48 48.47 8.77 -46.07
C GLN A 48 47.42 9.74 -46.64
N ALA A 49 47.86 10.79 -47.33
CA ALA A 49 47.01 11.73 -48.04
C ALA A 49 46.18 11.04 -49.14
N MET A 50 46.80 10.18 -49.95
CA MET A 50 46.12 9.44 -51.01
C MET A 50 45.08 8.45 -50.45
N GLY A 51 45.43 7.72 -49.38
CA GLY A 51 44.50 6.83 -48.69
C GLY A 51 43.30 7.58 -48.08
N LEU A 52 43.53 8.76 -47.50
CA LEU A 52 42.47 9.59 -46.94
C LEU A 52 41.50 9.99 -48.05
N LEU A 53 42.04 10.46 -49.18
CA LEU A 53 41.24 10.88 -50.33
C LEU A 53 40.38 9.73 -50.90
N GLN A 54 40.92 8.52 -50.95
CA GLN A 54 40.18 7.33 -51.40
C GLN A 54 38.99 7.04 -50.47
N HIS A 55 39.19 7.08 -49.16
CA HIS A 55 38.10 6.91 -48.20
C HIS A 55 37.07 8.04 -48.28
N LEU A 56 37.51 9.29 -48.42
CA LEU A 56 36.62 10.45 -48.55
C LEU A 56 35.77 10.41 -49.84
N LYS A 57 36.32 9.92 -50.96
CA LYS A 57 35.55 9.72 -52.20
C LYS A 57 34.42 8.72 -52.06
N SER A 58 34.63 7.67 -51.26
CA SER A 58 33.60 6.66 -50.97
C SER A 58 32.57 7.13 -49.93
N TYR A 59 32.89 8.17 -49.18
CA TYR A 59 32.08 8.68 -48.09
C TYR A 59 31.00 9.66 -48.60
N LYS A 60 29.77 9.48 -48.11
CA LYS A 60 28.68 10.43 -48.34
C LYS A 60 28.33 11.11 -47.02
N ARG A 61 28.30 12.44 -47.05
CA ARG A 61 28.00 13.29 -45.90
C ARG A 61 26.59 13.03 -45.35
N VAL A 62 26.48 12.94 -44.02
CA VAL A 62 25.21 12.67 -43.32
C VAL A 62 24.75 13.86 -42.47
N SER A 63 25.66 14.73 -42.05
CA SER A 63 25.36 15.90 -41.24
C SER A 63 25.66 17.22 -41.99
N PRO A 64 25.01 18.33 -41.63
CA PRO A 64 25.36 19.62 -42.23
C PRO A 64 26.81 20.02 -41.89
N PRO A 65 27.43 20.88 -42.72
CA PRO A 65 28.75 21.42 -42.45
C PRO A 65 28.86 22.09 -41.08
N SER A 66 29.93 21.77 -40.36
CA SER A 66 30.21 22.36 -39.06
C SER A 66 30.75 23.79 -39.20
N ASP A 67 30.53 24.62 -38.18
CA ASP A 67 30.96 26.03 -38.19
C ASP A 67 32.47 26.20 -38.44
N VAL A 68 33.26 25.23 -38.00
CA VAL A 68 34.72 25.17 -38.18
C VAL A 68 35.14 25.02 -39.64
N GLU A 69 34.29 24.38 -40.46
CA GLU A 69 34.54 24.24 -41.89
C GLU A 69 34.27 25.55 -42.62
N THR A 70 33.28 26.31 -42.16
CA THR A 70 32.96 27.66 -42.66
C THR A 70 34.06 28.65 -42.29
N GLU A 71 34.53 28.59 -41.04
CA GLU A 71 35.66 29.40 -40.55
C GLU A 71 36.94 29.12 -41.35
N TYR A 72 37.27 27.85 -41.58
CA TYR A 72 38.41 27.46 -42.40
C TYR A 72 38.33 27.99 -43.85
N LEU A 73 37.14 28.00 -44.46
CA LEU A 73 36.95 28.56 -45.80
C LEU A 73 37.15 30.08 -45.82
N LEU A 74 36.66 30.79 -44.80
CA LEU A 74 36.83 32.23 -44.66
C LEU A 74 38.30 32.62 -44.45
N GLU A 75 39.00 31.93 -43.56
CA GLU A 75 40.43 32.17 -43.28
C GLU A 75 41.32 31.97 -44.53
N ASN A 76 40.94 31.04 -45.40
CA ASN A 76 41.69 30.73 -46.62
C ASN A 76 41.16 31.44 -47.88
N SER A 77 40.21 32.38 -47.74
CA SER A 77 39.60 33.14 -48.85
C SER A 77 38.96 32.24 -49.93
N LEU A 78 38.38 31.11 -49.53
CA LEU A 78 37.73 30.13 -50.41
C LEU A 78 36.21 30.28 -50.38
N MET A 79 35.55 30.20 -51.53
CA MET A 79 34.08 30.26 -51.61
C MET A 79 33.43 28.89 -51.35
N PRO A 80 32.31 28.82 -50.59
CA PRO A 80 31.53 27.60 -50.44
C PRO A 80 31.01 27.12 -51.80
N ASN A 81 31.25 25.85 -52.14
CA ASN A 81 30.74 25.23 -53.36
C ASN A 81 29.62 24.23 -53.04
N LEU A 82 28.84 23.79 -54.03
CA LEU A 82 27.80 22.76 -53.79
C LEU A 82 28.36 21.43 -53.23
N LEU A 83 29.65 21.17 -53.44
CA LEU A 83 30.36 20.00 -52.93
C LEU A 83 30.52 20.03 -51.40
N PHE A 84 30.53 21.22 -50.79
CA PHE A 84 30.54 21.47 -49.34
C PHE A 84 29.47 20.68 -48.59
N ASN A 85 28.28 20.54 -49.19
CA ASN A 85 27.13 19.85 -48.58
C ASN A 85 27.13 18.33 -48.79
N ARG A 86 28.04 17.80 -49.62
CA ARG A 86 28.06 16.37 -50.00
C ARG A 86 29.35 15.65 -49.64
N ARG A 87 30.44 16.38 -49.43
CA ARG A 87 31.80 15.88 -49.21
C ARG A 87 32.36 16.39 -47.89
N LEU A 88 33.24 15.61 -47.26
CA LEU A 88 34.00 16.06 -46.08
C LEU A 88 35.29 16.80 -46.50
N PRO A 89 35.78 17.74 -45.69
CA PRO A 89 36.91 18.57 -46.07
C PRO A 89 38.25 17.82 -45.94
N PHE A 90 39.03 17.72 -47.02
CA PHE A 90 40.30 16.99 -47.02
C PHE A 90 41.37 17.65 -46.13
N HIS A 91 41.63 18.95 -46.31
CA HIS A 91 42.74 19.64 -45.62
C HIS A 91 42.58 19.69 -44.08
N PRO A 92 41.41 20.05 -43.51
CA PRO A 92 41.22 20.07 -42.06
C PRO A 92 41.32 18.68 -41.40
N LEU A 93 40.91 17.62 -42.11
CA LEU A 93 41.05 16.25 -41.64
C LEU A 93 42.51 15.79 -41.71
N MET A 94 43.25 16.15 -42.77
CA MET A 94 44.67 15.82 -42.91
C MET A 94 45.53 16.50 -41.82
N GLN A 95 45.20 17.75 -41.47
CA GLN A 95 45.95 18.54 -40.47
C GLN A 95 45.61 18.19 -39.01
N ASN A 96 44.62 17.33 -38.76
CA ASN A 96 44.15 16.90 -37.43
C ASN A 96 43.69 18.01 -36.45
N LYS A 97 43.77 19.31 -36.80
CA LYS A 97 43.45 20.45 -35.90
C LYS A 97 41.99 20.49 -35.43
N HIS A 98 41.05 20.07 -36.29
CA HIS A 98 39.60 20.08 -35.98
C HIS A 98 38.91 18.74 -36.28
N TYR A 99 39.68 17.65 -36.33
CA TYR A 99 39.22 16.32 -36.71
C TYR A 99 37.93 15.90 -35.99
N TRP A 100 37.89 15.99 -34.66
CA TRP A 100 36.75 15.54 -33.88
C TRP A 100 35.50 16.40 -34.06
N LYS A 101 35.62 17.71 -34.31
CA LYS A 101 34.46 18.58 -34.53
C LYS A 101 33.75 18.25 -35.86
N ILE A 102 34.52 17.81 -36.86
CA ILE A 102 34.00 17.42 -38.18
C ILE A 102 33.49 15.98 -38.16
N ILE A 103 34.20 15.06 -37.50
CA ILE A 103 33.86 13.63 -37.51
C ILE A 103 32.75 13.28 -36.52
N SER A 104 32.65 13.92 -35.35
CA SER A 104 31.65 13.54 -34.34
C SER A 104 30.19 13.66 -34.80
N PRO A 105 29.79 14.73 -35.53
CA PRO A 105 28.42 14.85 -36.07
C PRO A 105 28.09 13.83 -37.17
N GLU A 106 29.12 13.29 -37.82
CA GLU A 106 29.04 12.37 -38.95
C GLU A 106 28.97 10.89 -38.52
N LEU A 107 29.11 10.60 -37.23
CA LEU A 107 29.05 9.24 -36.69
C LEU A 107 27.63 8.69 -36.79
N SER A 108 27.50 7.48 -37.32
CA SER A 108 26.28 6.67 -37.33
C SER A 108 26.67 5.19 -37.42
N GLU A 109 25.72 4.26 -37.26
CA GLU A 109 26.03 2.83 -37.41
C GLU A 109 26.53 2.48 -38.83
N GLU A 110 26.06 3.18 -39.86
CA GLU A 110 26.43 2.95 -41.26
C GLU A 110 27.78 3.60 -41.61
N THR A 111 28.09 4.76 -41.04
CA THR A 111 29.30 5.53 -41.34
C THR A 111 30.50 5.14 -40.48
N PHE A 112 30.27 4.48 -39.33
CA PHE A 112 31.33 4.09 -38.39
C PHE A 112 32.47 3.26 -39.02
N PRO A 113 32.22 2.24 -39.88
CA PRO A 113 33.31 1.44 -40.46
C PRO A 113 34.29 2.27 -41.30
N THR A 114 33.77 3.18 -42.13
CA THR A 114 34.59 4.06 -42.98
C THR A 114 35.35 5.07 -42.13
N LEU A 115 34.71 5.65 -41.11
CA LEU A 115 35.34 6.59 -40.18
C LEU A 115 36.42 5.92 -39.33
N LEU A 116 36.24 4.65 -38.95
CA LEU A 116 37.25 3.85 -38.26
C LEU A 116 38.50 3.64 -39.12
N LEU A 117 38.32 3.36 -40.42
CA LEU A 117 39.45 3.27 -41.36
C LEU A 117 40.19 4.61 -41.49
N ILE A 118 39.44 5.72 -41.60
CA ILE A 118 40.03 7.06 -41.66
C ILE A 118 40.77 7.40 -40.36
N SER A 119 40.23 7.09 -39.19
CA SER A 119 40.91 7.33 -37.90
C SER A 119 42.18 6.49 -37.73
N LYS A 120 42.16 5.21 -38.16
CA LYS A 120 43.36 4.35 -38.19
C LYS A 120 44.44 4.92 -39.11
N LEU A 121 44.05 5.36 -40.31
CA LEU A 121 44.97 5.96 -41.28
C LEU A 121 45.57 7.27 -40.76
N MET A 122 44.74 8.11 -40.13
CA MET A 122 45.15 9.40 -39.58
C MET A 122 45.90 9.30 -38.25
N LYS A 123 46.09 8.07 -37.72
CA LYS A 123 46.75 7.77 -36.44
C LYS A 123 46.15 8.57 -35.27
N VAL A 124 44.85 8.86 -35.34
CA VAL A 124 44.13 9.56 -34.26
C VAL A 124 43.63 8.53 -33.25
N SER A 125 43.49 8.93 -31.99
CA SER A 125 43.12 8.02 -30.90
C SER A 125 41.80 7.28 -31.16
N LEU A 126 41.86 5.96 -31.31
CA LEU A 126 40.69 5.11 -31.53
C LEU A 126 39.73 5.13 -30.32
N ASP A 127 40.27 5.26 -29.11
CA ASP A 127 39.47 5.40 -27.88
C ASP A 127 38.51 6.60 -27.94
N LYS A 128 38.97 7.75 -28.43
CA LYS A 128 38.11 8.93 -28.61
C LYS A 128 37.06 8.73 -29.69
N LEU A 129 37.34 7.93 -30.73
CA LEU A 129 36.35 7.58 -31.76
C LEU A 129 35.24 6.70 -31.17
N TYR A 130 35.60 5.67 -30.41
CA TYR A 130 34.63 4.81 -29.75
C TYR A 130 33.81 5.60 -28.71
N MET A 131 34.43 6.49 -27.93
CA MET A 131 33.71 7.41 -27.04
C MET A 131 32.70 8.28 -27.77
N ALA A 132 33.11 8.91 -28.88
CA ALA A 132 32.23 9.75 -29.69
C ALA A 132 31.07 8.95 -30.28
N ALA A 133 31.32 7.71 -30.72
CA ALA A 133 30.29 6.81 -31.24
C ALA A 133 29.29 6.40 -30.16
N VAL A 134 29.76 6.12 -28.94
CA VAL A 134 28.90 5.82 -27.78
C VAL A 134 28.02 7.02 -27.43
N ASN A 135 28.59 8.23 -27.36
CA ASN A 135 27.85 9.45 -27.07
C ASN A 135 26.80 9.76 -28.15
N TYR A 136 27.14 9.55 -29.43
CA TYR A 136 26.20 9.68 -30.53
C TYR A 136 25.01 8.72 -30.38
N VAL A 137 25.28 7.43 -30.15
CA VAL A 137 24.23 6.42 -29.98
C VAL A 137 23.36 6.75 -28.76
N PHE A 138 23.96 7.24 -27.67
CA PHE A 138 23.24 7.65 -26.49
C PHE A 138 22.27 8.82 -26.77
N GLU A 139 22.76 9.92 -27.32
CA GLU A 139 21.95 11.14 -27.57
C GLU A 139 20.89 10.92 -28.65
N LYS A 140 21.23 10.25 -29.75
CA LYS A 140 20.33 10.11 -30.91
C LYS A 140 19.36 8.94 -30.82
N LYS A 141 19.71 7.86 -30.11
CA LYS A 141 18.85 6.66 -30.01
C LYS A 141 18.38 6.39 -28.60
N MET A 142 19.26 6.33 -27.61
CA MET A 142 18.90 5.87 -26.26
C MET A 142 18.03 6.88 -25.50
N LYS A 143 18.43 8.15 -25.46
CA LYS A 143 17.75 9.23 -24.73
C LYS A 143 16.29 9.44 -25.17
N PRO A 144 15.95 9.52 -26.47
CA PRO A 144 14.55 9.66 -26.88
C PRO A 144 13.70 8.44 -26.51
N LEU A 145 14.22 7.22 -26.66
CA LEU A 145 13.50 5.99 -26.30
C LEU A 145 13.14 5.93 -24.80
N VAL A 146 14.07 6.34 -23.94
CA VAL A 146 13.86 6.36 -22.48
C VAL A 146 12.85 7.45 -22.07
N LEU A 147 12.89 8.62 -22.73
CA LEU A 147 11.92 9.69 -22.49
C LEU A 147 10.50 9.31 -22.94
N GLU A 148 10.35 8.60 -24.06
CA GLU A 148 9.06 8.10 -24.53
C GLU A 148 8.46 7.04 -23.60
N GLN A 149 9.28 6.15 -23.05
CA GLN A 149 8.82 5.15 -22.09
C GLN A 149 8.21 5.78 -20.83
N ARG A 150 8.80 6.86 -20.32
CA ARG A 150 8.25 7.59 -19.16
C ARG A 150 6.87 8.18 -19.45
N LYS A 151 6.63 8.67 -20.67
CA LYS A 151 5.35 9.31 -21.02
C LYS A 151 4.19 8.31 -21.11
N LYS A 152 4.47 7.04 -21.38
CA LYS A 152 3.44 6.03 -21.64
C LYS A 152 2.84 5.37 -20.39
N ALA A 153 3.38 5.58 -19.19
CA ALA A 153 2.83 5.14 -17.89
C ALA A 153 2.27 3.69 -17.82
N GLN A 154 2.69 2.81 -18.74
CA GLN A 154 2.25 1.43 -18.82
C GLN A 154 3.46 0.55 -18.61
N ASP A 155 3.28 -0.42 -17.70
CA ASP A 155 4.14 -1.54 -17.30
C ASP A 155 5.61 -1.46 -17.72
N HIS A 156 6.51 -1.67 -16.75
CA HIS A 156 7.95 -1.93 -16.92
C HIS A 156 8.24 -3.18 -17.76
N ARG A 157 7.70 -3.23 -18.97
CA ARG A 157 7.77 -4.34 -19.91
C ARG A 157 9.03 -4.14 -20.73
N TYR A 158 9.85 -5.17 -20.72
CA TYR A 158 11.09 -5.32 -21.46
C TYR A 158 11.01 -4.72 -22.87
N ASN A 159 11.61 -3.54 -23.08
CA ASN A 159 11.70 -2.96 -24.42
C ASN A 159 12.90 -3.58 -25.16
N LYS A 160 12.58 -4.46 -26.11
CA LYS A 160 13.58 -5.13 -26.96
C LYS A 160 14.47 -4.13 -27.70
N GLU A 161 13.97 -2.94 -28.03
CA GLU A 161 14.74 -1.92 -28.75
C GLU A 161 15.76 -1.22 -27.85
N THR A 162 15.35 -0.79 -26.66
CA THR A 162 16.24 -0.23 -25.63
C THR A 162 17.37 -1.21 -25.29
N PHE A 163 17.07 -2.51 -25.17
CA PHE A 163 18.07 -3.55 -24.94
C PHE A 163 19.07 -3.69 -26.10
N LYS A 164 18.61 -3.64 -27.35
CA LYS A 164 19.48 -3.69 -28.53
C LYS A 164 20.45 -2.50 -28.56
N VAL A 165 19.94 -1.29 -28.33
CA VAL A 165 20.75 -0.06 -28.33
C VAL A 165 21.78 -0.12 -27.19
N ALA A 166 21.38 -0.51 -25.99
CA ALA A 166 22.29 -0.69 -24.85
C ALA A 166 23.40 -1.72 -25.17
N LYS A 167 23.06 -2.84 -25.82
CA LYS A 167 24.05 -3.85 -26.23
C LYS A 167 25.06 -3.31 -27.24
N THR A 168 24.63 -2.48 -28.19
CA THR A 168 25.54 -1.80 -29.14
C THR A 168 26.47 -0.85 -28.40
N MET A 169 25.97 -0.05 -27.47
CA MET A 169 26.79 0.85 -26.65
C MET A 169 27.82 0.08 -25.82
N MET A 170 27.43 -1.01 -25.17
CA MET A 170 28.34 -1.86 -24.40
C MET A 170 29.47 -2.42 -25.27
N LYS A 171 29.18 -2.85 -26.51
CA LYS A 171 30.20 -3.32 -27.46
C LYS A 171 31.21 -2.24 -27.80
N TYR A 172 30.76 -1.01 -28.07
CA TYR A 172 31.67 0.10 -28.36
C TYR A 172 32.53 0.49 -27.15
N ILE A 173 31.96 0.49 -25.94
CA ILE A 173 32.71 0.76 -24.71
C ILE A 173 33.79 -0.31 -24.48
N GLN A 174 33.48 -1.59 -24.74
CA GLN A 174 34.45 -2.69 -24.64
C GLN A 174 35.60 -2.61 -25.66
N CYS A 175 35.43 -1.84 -26.74
CA CYS A 175 36.49 -1.63 -27.74
C CYS A 175 37.47 -0.51 -27.36
N ILE A 176 37.20 0.25 -26.29
CA ILE A 176 38.10 1.28 -25.75
C ILE A 176 39.25 0.57 -25.02
N GLN A 177 40.49 0.84 -25.43
CA GLN A 177 41.69 0.18 -24.86
C GLN A 177 42.02 0.73 -23.48
N ASN A 178 41.90 2.04 -23.28
CA ASN A 178 42.08 2.65 -21.97
C ASN A 178 40.88 2.37 -21.05
N GLN A 179 41.08 1.52 -20.05
CA GLN A 179 40.06 1.11 -19.08
C GLN A 179 39.51 2.26 -18.23
N GLU A 180 40.32 3.29 -17.93
CA GLU A 180 39.88 4.48 -17.21
C GLU A 180 38.87 5.27 -18.06
N LEU A 181 39.20 5.49 -19.34
CA LEU A 181 38.29 6.17 -20.29
C LEU A 181 37.02 5.36 -20.55
N ALA A 182 37.13 4.03 -20.67
CA ALA A 182 35.97 3.15 -20.85
C ALA A 182 35.01 3.25 -19.65
N THR A 183 35.55 3.22 -18.44
CA THR A 183 34.77 3.31 -17.19
C THR A 183 34.18 4.71 -17.01
N ALA A 184 34.94 5.77 -17.30
CA ALA A 184 34.44 7.16 -17.24
C ALA A 184 33.31 7.42 -18.23
N THR A 185 33.43 6.92 -19.46
CA THR A 185 32.40 7.04 -20.50
C THR A 185 31.13 6.31 -20.09
N ALA A 186 31.25 5.07 -19.60
CA ALA A 186 30.11 4.31 -19.09
C ALA A 186 29.44 5.03 -17.89
N HIS A 187 30.23 5.61 -16.98
CA HIS A 187 29.73 6.34 -15.84
C HIS A 187 28.98 7.62 -16.22
N GLN A 188 29.50 8.39 -17.17
CA GLN A 188 28.84 9.59 -17.68
C GLN A 188 27.43 9.27 -18.21
N ILE A 189 27.33 8.24 -19.04
CA ILE A 189 26.05 7.75 -19.59
C ILE A 189 25.11 7.34 -18.45
N ALA A 190 25.61 6.62 -17.46
CA ALA A 190 24.81 6.19 -16.31
C ALA A 190 24.27 7.36 -15.47
N GLN A 191 24.97 8.50 -15.41
CA GLN A 191 24.49 9.69 -14.70
C GLN A 191 23.33 10.38 -15.41
N GLU A 192 23.37 10.43 -16.75
CA GLU A 192 22.35 11.06 -17.57
C GLU A 192 21.06 10.23 -17.66
N LEU A 193 21.12 8.94 -17.31
CA LEU A 193 19.94 8.09 -17.25
C LEU A 193 19.04 8.40 -16.04
N PRO A 194 17.71 8.40 -16.23
CA PRO A 194 16.75 8.53 -15.14
C PRO A 194 16.77 7.31 -14.21
N ALA A 195 16.30 7.48 -12.97
CA ALA A 195 16.12 6.36 -12.04
C ALA A 195 15.22 5.27 -12.65
N GLY A 196 15.62 4.00 -12.49
CA GLY A 196 14.96 2.85 -13.08
C GLY A 196 15.91 1.72 -13.45
N TYR A 197 15.40 0.79 -14.25
CA TYR A 197 16.10 -0.43 -14.64
C TYR A 197 17.34 -0.13 -15.48
N GLU A 198 17.21 0.76 -16.47
CA GLU A 198 18.28 1.12 -17.41
C GLU A 198 19.48 1.72 -16.67
N LYS A 199 19.25 2.64 -15.72
CA LYS A 199 20.30 3.24 -14.90
C LYS A 199 21.00 2.20 -14.03
N THR A 200 20.22 1.33 -13.39
CA THR A 200 20.75 0.27 -12.52
C THR A 200 21.63 -0.70 -13.31
N GLN A 201 21.19 -1.11 -14.51
CA GLN A 201 21.98 -1.99 -15.38
C GLN A 201 23.25 -1.31 -15.89
N SER A 202 23.18 -0.02 -16.22
CA SER A 202 24.33 0.76 -16.68
C SER A 202 25.36 0.90 -15.56
N LEU A 203 24.93 1.22 -14.33
CA LEU A 203 25.81 1.26 -13.16
C LEU A 203 26.43 -0.11 -12.83
N ARG A 204 25.68 -1.21 -12.99
CA ARG A 204 26.20 -2.58 -12.85
C ARG A 204 27.30 -2.87 -13.86
N PHE A 205 27.12 -2.44 -15.11
CA PHE A 205 28.14 -2.55 -16.14
C PHE A 205 29.38 -1.69 -15.82
N CYS A 206 29.19 -0.47 -15.33
CA CYS A 206 30.30 0.38 -14.87
C CYS A 206 31.09 -0.27 -13.73
N LEU A 207 30.42 -0.95 -12.78
CA LEU A 207 31.09 -1.68 -11.71
C LEU A 207 31.95 -2.82 -12.26
N ALA A 208 31.41 -3.60 -13.21
CA ALA A 208 32.16 -4.68 -13.84
C ALA A 208 33.41 -4.17 -14.59
N LEU A 209 33.30 -3.02 -15.26
CA LEU A 209 34.45 -2.35 -15.89
C LEU A 209 35.45 -1.82 -14.87
N GLY A 210 34.99 -1.22 -13.77
CA GLY A 210 35.87 -0.75 -12.69
C GLY A 210 36.59 -1.89 -11.95
N ASP A 211 35.92 -3.02 -11.75
CA ASP A 211 36.54 -4.24 -11.20
C ASP A 211 37.57 -4.83 -12.16
N ALA A 212 37.28 -4.84 -13.47
CA ALA A 212 38.24 -5.26 -14.49
C ALA A 212 39.44 -4.31 -14.55
N TRP A 213 39.19 -3.00 -14.36
CA TRP A 213 40.23 -1.99 -14.26
C TRP A 213 41.19 -2.31 -13.12
N LEU A 214 40.71 -2.48 -11.89
CA LEU A 214 41.57 -2.76 -10.74
C LEU A 214 42.34 -4.10 -10.82
N LYS A 215 41.91 -5.03 -11.68
CA LYS A 215 42.57 -6.33 -11.90
C LYS A 215 43.73 -6.26 -12.90
N ASP A 216 43.96 -5.13 -13.57
CA ASP A 216 45.07 -4.99 -14.51
C ASP A 216 46.44 -5.02 -13.76
N PRO A 217 47.33 -5.98 -14.07
CA PRO A 217 48.63 -6.10 -13.42
C PRO A 217 49.57 -4.92 -13.71
N ASN A 218 49.36 -4.17 -14.80
CA ASN A 218 50.24 -3.07 -15.22
C ASN A 218 49.86 -1.70 -14.61
N LEU A 219 48.93 -1.68 -13.66
CA LEU A 219 48.45 -0.46 -13.01
C LEU A 219 49.46 0.12 -12.01
N ASP A 220 49.77 1.41 -12.20
CA ASP A 220 50.49 2.23 -11.23
C ASP A 220 49.74 2.37 -9.90
N GLY A 221 50.47 2.51 -8.80
CA GLY A 221 49.92 2.62 -7.45
C GLY A 221 48.98 3.82 -7.27
N ALA A 222 49.31 4.97 -7.88
CA ALA A 222 48.46 6.15 -7.83
C ALA A 222 47.15 5.99 -8.63
N ALA A 223 47.21 5.29 -9.77
CA ALA A 223 46.05 4.98 -10.59
C ALA A 223 45.13 3.95 -9.89
N ARG A 224 45.71 2.94 -9.23
CA ARG A 224 44.97 1.95 -8.44
C ARG A 224 44.20 2.61 -7.29
N ALA A 225 44.85 3.49 -6.51
CA ALA A 225 44.19 4.22 -5.42
C ALA A 225 43.02 5.10 -5.92
N LYS A 226 43.18 5.78 -7.05
CA LYS A 226 42.09 6.55 -7.70
C LYS A 226 40.94 5.63 -8.12
N GLY A 227 41.26 4.48 -8.70
CA GLY A 227 40.27 3.47 -9.10
C GLY A 227 39.48 2.91 -7.92
N GLU A 228 40.11 2.64 -6.78
CA GLU A 228 39.45 2.16 -5.57
C GLU A 228 38.47 3.20 -4.98
N ILE A 229 38.89 4.47 -4.90
CA ILE A 229 38.02 5.57 -4.46
C ILE A 229 36.84 5.75 -5.43
N PHE A 230 37.08 5.63 -6.73
CA PHE A 230 36.01 5.71 -7.73
C PHE A 230 35.04 4.53 -7.60
N LEU A 231 35.54 3.30 -7.48
CA LEU A 231 34.73 2.08 -7.37
C LEU A 231 33.89 2.06 -6.09
N SER A 232 34.44 2.51 -4.95
CA SER A 232 33.68 2.61 -3.70
C SER A 232 32.51 3.59 -3.80
N LYS A 233 32.71 4.75 -4.42
CA LYS A 233 31.62 5.72 -4.71
C LYS A 233 30.60 5.14 -5.68
N LEU A 234 31.08 4.47 -6.74
CA LEU A 234 30.22 3.84 -7.74
C LEU A 234 29.37 2.72 -7.15
N LYS A 235 29.93 1.93 -6.23
CA LYS A 235 29.22 0.86 -5.52
C LYS A 235 28.07 1.41 -4.69
N LEU A 236 28.29 2.51 -3.96
CA LEU A 236 27.23 3.16 -3.18
C LEU A 236 26.12 3.73 -4.09
N GLN A 237 26.49 4.32 -5.24
CA GLN A 237 25.50 4.80 -6.21
C GLN A 237 24.68 3.66 -6.83
N PHE A 238 25.35 2.56 -7.19
CA PHE A 238 24.68 1.36 -7.69
C PHE A 238 23.72 0.79 -6.65
N GLN A 239 24.15 0.63 -5.40
CA GLN A 239 23.31 0.12 -4.31
C GLN A 239 22.05 0.96 -4.11
N ARG A 240 22.20 2.29 -4.13
CA ARG A 240 21.07 3.23 -4.03
C ARG A 240 20.12 3.07 -5.23
N SER A 241 20.65 3.08 -6.46
CA SER A 241 19.85 2.95 -7.67
C SER A 241 19.13 1.60 -7.77
N ALA A 242 19.81 0.51 -7.38
CA ALA A 242 19.24 -0.84 -7.39
C ALA A 242 18.14 -0.98 -6.33
N THR A 243 18.33 -0.40 -5.15
CA THR A 243 17.31 -0.35 -4.10
C THR A 243 16.09 0.44 -4.57
N GLU A 244 16.29 1.62 -5.16
CA GLU A 244 15.20 2.43 -5.74
C GLU A 244 14.46 1.70 -6.86
N ASN A 245 15.18 1.00 -7.75
CA ASN A 245 14.57 0.19 -8.80
C ASN A 245 13.72 -0.96 -8.24
N THR A 246 14.19 -1.63 -7.18
CA THR A 246 13.45 -2.71 -6.50
C THR A 246 12.13 -2.19 -5.92
N LEU A 247 12.15 -1.01 -5.30
CA LEU A 247 10.94 -0.35 -4.79
C LEU A 247 9.97 0.04 -5.91
N MET A 248 10.47 0.54 -7.05
CA MET A 248 9.60 0.88 -8.18
C MET A 248 8.94 -0.35 -8.81
N VAL A 249 9.68 -1.44 -9.03
CA VAL A 249 9.13 -2.68 -9.60
C VAL A 249 8.06 -3.28 -8.69
N SER A 250 8.24 -3.20 -7.37
CA SER A 250 7.30 -3.70 -6.38
C SER A 250 6.16 -2.73 -6.03
N ARG A 251 6.11 -1.54 -6.66
CA ARG A 251 5.14 -0.46 -6.38
C ARG A 251 5.15 0.02 -4.91
N LEU A 252 6.33 0.03 -4.30
CA LEU A 252 6.60 0.50 -2.92
C LEU A 252 7.45 1.78 -2.92
N ASN A 253 7.37 2.58 -3.98
CA ASN A 253 8.19 3.77 -4.22
C ASN A 253 7.66 5.05 -3.53
N ASP A 254 7.05 4.90 -2.35
CA ASP A 254 6.59 6.02 -1.53
C ASP A 254 7.74 6.97 -1.16
N PRO A 255 7.49 8.28 -1.01
CA PRO A 255 8.54 9.26 -0.71
C PRO A 255 9.30 8.93 0.57
N GLU A 256 8.65 8.32 1.57
CA GLU A 256 9.30 7.90 2.82
C GLU A 256 10.29 6.75 2.59
N HIS A 257 9.92 5.72 1.80
CA HIS A 257 10.84 4.63 1.45
C HIS A 257 12.01 5.14 0.60
N LEU A 258 11.76 6.06 -0.33
CA LEU A 258 12.81 6.63 -1.18
C LEU A 258 13.86 7.43 -0.38
N LYS A 259 13.45 8.12 0.69
CA LYS A 259 14.38 8.80 1.62
C LYS A 259 15.32 7.82 2.33
N LEU A 260 14.82 6.63 2.67
CA LEU A 260 15.56 5.58 3.38
C LEU A 260 16.48 4.76 2.46
N THR A 261 16.53 5.01 1.15
CA THR A 261 17.44 4.30 0.21
C THR A 261 18.93 4.44 0.57
N ARG A 262 19.31 5.46 1.33
CA ARG A 262 20.69 5.64 1.86
C ARG A 262 20.95 4.88 3.16
N GLN A 263 19.91 4.33 3.77
CA GLN A 263 19.90 3.69 5.07
C GLN A 263 19.16 2.35 4.97
N PRO A 264 19.77 1.34 4.32
CA PRO A 264 19.09 0.10 3.96
C PRO A 264 18.53 -0.64 5.19
N SER A 265 19.24 -0.63 6.32
CA SER A 265 18.73 -1.24 7.56
C SER A 265 17.41 -0.63 8.04
N TRP A 266 17.27 0.70 7.98
CA TRP A 266 16.05 1.40 8.36
C TRP A 266 14.94 1.22 7.33
N LEU A 267 15.29 1.18 6.04
CA LEU A 267 14.35 0.85 4.97
C LEU A 267 13.75 -0.54 5.17
N LEU A 268 14.56 -1.55 5.52
CA LEU A 268 14.07 -2.90 5.77
C LEU A 268 13.08 -2.96 6.94
N VAL A 269 13.31 -2.17 8.00
CA VAL A 269 12.36 -2.04 9.13
C VAL A 269 11.05 -1.41 8.65
N ALA A 270 11.12 -0.30 7.92
CA ALA A 270 9.94 0.41 7.41
C ALA A 270 9.09 -0.48 6.47
N LEU A 271 9.73 -1.30 5.64
CA LEU A 271 9.04 -2.22 4.73
C LEU A 271 8.23 -3.29 5.47
N TYR A 272 8.73 -3.82 6.58
CA TYR A 272 7.96 -4.75 7.41
C TYR A 272 6.89 -4.07 8.28
N GLU A 273 7.01 -2.76 8.53
CA GLU A 273 6.00 -1.93 9.21
C GLU A 273 4.93 -1.39 8.24
N HIS A 274 5.00 -1.79 6.96
CA HIS A 274 4.06 -1.36 5.94
C HIS A 274 2.63 -1.82 6.24
N SER A 275 1.65 -0.95 5.97
CA SER A 275 0.22 -1.18 6.28
C SER A 275 -0.38 -2.42 5.62
N SER A 276 0.18 -2.83 4.47
CA SER A 276 -0.24 -4.06 3.77
C SER A 276 -0.06 -5.32 4.61
N VAL A 277 0.84 -5.33 5.61
CA VAL A 277 0.99 -6.48 6.52
C VAL A 277 -0.24 -6.64 7.40
N GLU A 278 -0.78 -5.56 7.94
CA GLU A 278 -1.99 -5.58 8.76
C GLU A 278 -3.26 -5.82 7.94
N GLN A 279 -3.32 -5.23 6.73
CA GLN A 279 -4.45 -5.42 5.82
C GLN A 279 -4.64 -6.89 5.43
N ARG A 280 -3.55 -7.64 5.22
CA ARG A 280 -3.59 -9.09 4.96
C ARG A 280 -4.28 -9.89 6.08
N TYR A 281 -4.31 -9.39 7.31
CA TYR A 281 -5.01 -10.02 8.44
C TYR A 281 -6.49 -9.64 8.51
N ARG A 282 -6.84 -8.40 8.16
CA ARG A 282 -8.20 -7.88 8.30
C ARG A 282 -9.07 -8.14 7.07
N ASP A 283 -8.49 -8.07 5.88
CA ASP A 283 -9.21 -8.17 4.61
C ASP A 283 -8.97 -9.54 3.96
N CYS A 284 -9.98 -10.41 3.99
CA CYS A 284 -9.99 -11.68 3.24
C CYS A 284 -10.22 -11.49 1.72
N GLY A 285 -10.15 -10.24 1.22
CA GLY A 285 -10.46 -9.89 -0.16
C GLY A 285 -9.35 -10.23 -1.16
N ILE A 286 -9.72 -10.28 -2.44
CA ILE A 286 -8.83 -10.48 -3.61
C ILE A 286 -8.04 -9.18 -3.88
N GLN A 287 -7.33 -8.65 -2.89
CA GLN A 287 -6.36 -7.57 -3.10
C GLN A 287 -4.99 -8.18 -3.31
N VAL A 288 -4.34 -7.81 -4.41
CA VAL A 288 -2.95 -8.22 -4.70
C VAL A 288 -2.03 -7.35 -3.84
N HIS A 289 -1.53 -7.92 -2.76
CA HIS A 289 -0.63 -7.24 -1.84
C HIS A 289 0.84 -7.43 -2.28
N PRO A 290 1.72 -6.42 -2.12
CA PRO A 290 3.12 -6.51 -2.52
C PRO A 290 3.87 -7.54 -1.66
N ASP A 291 4.72 -8.35 -2.28
CA ASP A 291 5.56 -9.33 -1.58
C ASP A 291 6.75 -8.64 -0.90
N ILE A 292 6.54 -8.26 0.36
CA ILE A 292 7.56 -7.61 1.18
C ILE A 292 8.75 -8.54 1.43
N HIS A 293 8.55 -9.86 1.52
CA HIS A 293 9.66 -10.78 1.79
C HIS A 293 10.66 -10.83 0.63
N ALA A 294 10.14 -10.91 -0.60
CA ALA A 294 10.98 -10.87 -1.80
C ALA A 294 11.76 -9.55 -1.89
N VAL A 295 11.08 -8.41 -1.70
CA VAL A 295 11.68 -7.07 -1.74
C VAL A 295 12.76 -6.90 -0.68
N VAL A 296 12.48 -7.30 0.57
CA VAL A 296 13.44 -7.22 1.68
C VAL A 296 14.66 -8.10 1.41
N LYS A 297 14.46 -9.32 0.90
CA LYS A 297 15.56 -10.23 0.56
C LYS A 297 16.45 -9.63 -0.53
N GLU A 298 15.85 -9.07 -1.59
CA GLU A 298 16.58 -8.42 -2.68
C GLU A 298 17.37 -7.20 -2.18
N ILE A 299 16.75 -6.29 -1.43
CA ILE A 299 17.41 -5.10 -0.87
C ILE A 299 18.55 -5.49 0.08
N ALA A 300 18.37 -6.51 0.91
CA ALA A 300 19.41 -7.02 1.80
C ALA A 300 20.62 -7.55 1.00
N THR A 301 20.38 -8.28 -0.10
CA THR A 301 21.45 -8.78 -0.98
C THR A 301 22.19 -7.67 -1.71
N ILE A 302 21.48 -6.65 -2.20
CA ILE A 302 22.08 -5.48 -2.88
C ILE A 302 23.02 -4.73 -1.94
N ASN A 303 22.58 -4.51 -0.70
CA ASN A 303 23.29 -3.67 0.27
C ASN A 303 24.25 -4.44 1.19
N ASN A 304 24.31 -5.77 1.07
CA ASN A 304 25.07 -6.65 1.96
C ASN A 304 24.73 -6.45 3.45
N VAL A 305 23.42 -6.37 3.75
CA VAL A 305 22.91 -6.17 5.09
C VAL A 305 22.54 -7.51 5.72
N ASP A 306 22.92 -7.72 6.97
CA ASP A 306 22.54 -8.90 7.74
C ASP A 306 21.04 -8.87 8.09
N LEU A 307 20.26 -9.60 7.28
CA LEU A 307 18.82 -9.70 7.44
C LEU A 307 18.42 -10.43 8.74
N LEU A 308 19.21 -11.40 9.20
CA LEU A 308 18.91 -12.13 10.44
C LEU A 308 19.03 -11.21 11.65
N LYS A 309 20.09 -10.38 11.69
CA LYS A 309 20.27 -9.39 12.75
C LYS A 309 19.11 -8.39 12.82
N ILE A 310 18.63 -7.90 11.67
CA ILE A 310 17.49 -6.99 11.61
C ILE A 310 16.21 -7.68 12.09
N ARG A 311 15.93 -8.90 11.62
CA ARG A 311 14.76 -9.68 12.06
C ARG A 311 14.78 -9.93 13.58
N ASN A 312 15.93 -10.29 14.15
CA ASN A 312 16.08 -10.50 15.59
C ASN A 312 15.82 -9.22 16.40
N MET A 313 16.34 -8.08 15.94
CA MET A 313 16.07 -6.77 16.54
C MET A 313 14.57 -6.42 16.47
N MET A 314 13.90 -6.73 15.36
CA MET A 314 12.47 -6.46 15.19
C MET A 314 11.60 -7.39 16.04
N LEU A 315 11.97 -8.67 16.16
CA LEU A 315 11.33 -9.60 17.10
C LEU A 315 11.42 -9.07 18.54
N GLU A 316 12.58 -8.58 18.95
CA GLU A 316 12.77 -7.99 20.27
C GLU A 316 11.87 -6.77 20.44
N LYS A 317 11.87 -5.86 19.46
CA LYS A 317 11.03 -4.66 19.45
C LYS A 317 9.55 -4.98 19.61
N TRP A 318 9.04 -5.95 18.85
CA TRP A 318 7.59 -6.22 18.77
C TRP A 318 7.08 -7.18 19.86
N ILE A 319 7.87 -8.16 20.28
CA ILE A 319 7.48 -9.06 21.37
C ILE A 319 7.62 -8.34 22.72
N CYS A 320 8.73 -7.64 22.94
CA CYS A 320 8.98 -6.94 24.21
C CYS A 320 8.45 -5.50 24.24
N LYS A 321 7.94 -4.98 23.11
CA LYS A 321 7.48 -3.59 22.96
C LYS A 321 8.53 -2.56 23.41
N THR A 322 9.82 -2.75 23.12
CA THR A 322 10.93 -1.91 23.63
C THR A 322 11.04 -0.50 23.00
N GLY A 323 9.92 0.09 22.55
CA GLY A 323 9.87 1.40 21.89
C GLY A 323 9.48 2.59 22.79
N PRO A 324 9.69 3.84 22.34
CA PRO A 324 9.34 5.05 23.09
C PRO A 324 7.84 5.23 23.36
N ALA A 325 6.96 4.47 22.70
CA ALA A 325 5.51 4.49 22.91
C ALA A 325 5.06 3.82 24.23
N VAL A 326 5.94 3.12 24.95
CA VAL A 326 5.60 2.45 26.22
C VAL A 326 5.22 3.43 27.33
N THR A 327 5.72 4.67 27.29
CA THR A 327 5.61 5.62 28.41
C THR A 327 4.26 6.32 28.55
N LYS A 328 3.37 6.25 27.55
CA LYS A 328 2.03 6.87 27.61
C LYS A 328 0.89 5.91 27.96
N ASP A 329 1.09 4.60 27.83
CA ASP A 329 0.02 3.59 27.87
C ASP A 329 0.14 2.56 29.03
N ILE A 330 0.96 2.85 30.03
CA ILE A 330 1.14 1.98 31.21
C ILE A 330 -0.18 1.81 31.99
N GLY A 331 -1.09 2.79 31.91
CA GLY A 331 -2.38 2.78 32.59
C GLY A 331 -3.46 1.90 31.94
N ASN A 332 -3.31 1.52 30.67
CA ASN A 332 -4.40 0.92 29.87
C ASN A 332 -4.00 -0.34 29.09
N ARG A 333 -2.97 -1.08 29.56
CA ARG A 333 -2.56 -2.35 28.94
C ARG A 333 -3.68 -3.40 29.06
N GLU A 334 -4.52 -3.51 28.03
CA GLU A 334 -5.23 -4.75 27.77
C GLU A 334 -4.19 -5.85 27.54
N CYS A 335 -4.21 -6.89 28.37
CA CYS A 335 -3.39 -8.07 28.10
C CYS A 335 -3.92 -8.70 26.79
N VAL A 336 -3.03 -8.86 25.81
CA VAL A 336 -3.40 -9.28 24.46
C VAL A 336 -4.01 -10.68 24.51
N SER A 337 -5.33 -10.74 24.41
CA SER A 337 -6.08 -11.98 24.26
C SER A 337 -6.32 -12.30 22.78
N ASN A 338 -6.31 -11.28 21.91
CA ASN A 338 -6.58 -11.39 20.49
C ASN A 338 -5.42 -10.82 19.65
N MET A 339 -4.90 -11.62 18.72
CA MET A 339 -3.90 -11.17 17.73
C MET A 339 -4.48 -10.10 16.78
N GLU A 340 -5.80 -10.16 16.55
CA GLU A 340 -6.69 -9.20 15.86
C GLU A 340 -6.37 -7.71 16.16
N GLU A 341 -5.99 -7.47 17.42
CA GLU A 341 -5.92 -6.14 18.02
C GLU A 341 -4.48 -5.62 18.19
N ASP A 342 -3.47 -6.48 17.95
CA ASP A 342 -2.05 -6.14 18.14
C ASP A 342 -1.27 -6.20 16.81
N PRO A 343 -1.02 -5.04 16.16
CA PRO A 343 -0.34 -4.99 14.87
C PRO A 343 1.11 -5.48 14.95
N ASP A 344 1.77 -5.35 16.11
CA ASP A 344 3.14 -5.84 16.30
C ASP A 344 3.18 -7.37 16.25
N LEU A 345 2.18 -8.06 16.81
CA LEU A 345 2.10 -9.52 16.71
C LEU A 345 1.78 -9.98 15.28
N MET A 346 0.92 -9.27 14.56
CA MET A 346 0.66 -9.55 13.14
C MET A 346 1.95 -9.50 12.32
N ARG A 347 2.78 -8.47 12.57
CA ARG A 347 4.10 -8.29 11.92
C ARG A 347 5.08 -9.39 12.28
N VAL A 348 5.11 -9.83 13.54
CA VAL A 348 5.94 -10.98 13.98
C VAL A 348 5.55 -12.24 13.22
N VAL A 349 4.25 -12.57 13.18
CA VAL A 349 3.78 -13.77 12.48
C VAL A 349 4.07 -13.68 10.99
N TYR A 350 3.76 -12.54 10.35
CA TYR A 350 4.09 -12.32 8.94
C TYR A 350 5.58 -12.50 8.66
N MET A 351 6.46 -11.89 9.46
CA MET A 351 7.91 -12.01 9.29
C MET A 351 8.40 -13.47 9.41
N LEU A 352 7.81 -14.25 10.31
CA LEU A 352 8.19 -15.65 10.53
C LEU A 352 7.60 -16.62 9.50
N GLN A 353 6.53 -16.26 8.79
CA GLN A 353 5.99 -17.05 7.67
C GLN A 353 6.97 -17.18 6.49
N ALA A 354 7.99 -16.33 6.41
CA ALA A 354 9.05 -16.47 5.42
C ALA A 354 9.98 -17.68 5.65
N PHE A 355 9.89 -18.33 6.81
CA PHE A 355 10.72 -19.47 7.19
C PHE A 355 9.91 -20.77 7.23
N PRO A 356 10.57 -21.94 7.10
CA PRO A 356 9.94 -23.21 7.45
C PRO A 356 9.38 -23.16 8.88
N ILE A 357 8.21 -23.76 9.09
CA ILE A 357 7.49 -23.71 10.37
C ILE A 357 8.38 -24.16 11.55
N ASN A 358 9.18 -25.21 11.38
CA ASN A 358 10.10 -25.70 12.40
C ASN A 358 11.15 -24.67 12.82
N ASP A 359 11.66 -23.87 11.88
CA ASP A 359 12.65 -22.84 12.18
C ASP A 359 11.99 -21.66 12.92
N ALA A 360 10.78 -21.26 12.49
CA ALA A 360 10.00 -20.24 13.19
C ALA A 360 9.68 -20.65 14.64
N VAL A 361 9.31 -21.91 14.87
CA VAL A 361 9.08 -22.46 16.21
C VAL A 361 10.36 -22.46 17.05
N ARG A 362 11.50 -22.86 16.48
CA ARG A 362 12.81 -22.85 17.16
C ARG A 362 13.25 -21.46 17.60
N VAL A 363 12.90 -20.42 16.84
CA VAL A 363 13.22 -19.02 17.19
C VAL A 363 12.39 -18.54 18.39
N LEU A 364 11.10 -18.89 18.45
CA LEU A 364 10.19 -18.40 19.50
C LEU A 364 10.18 -19.27 20.77
N ASN A 365 10.40 -20.58 20.68
CA ASN A 365 10.31 -21.50 21.81
C ASN A 365 11.21 -21.10 23.01
N PRO A 366 12.49 -20.70 22.82
CA PRO A 366 13.36 -20.29 23.92
C PRO A 366 12.79 -19.13 24.76
N ILE A 367 11.97 -18.25 24.17
CA ILE A 367 11.35 -17.11 24.85
C ILE A 367 10.42 -17.58 25.99
N LEU A 368 9.82 -18.77 25.86
CA LEU A 368 8.85 -19.29 26.84
C LEU A 368 9.49 -19.68 28.18
N SER A 369 10.79 -19.98 28.20
CA SER A 369 11.51 -20.47 29.38
C SER A 369 12.71 -19.61 29.79
N ALA A 370 13.30 -18.85 28.86
CA ALA A 370 14.46 -18.01 29.15
C ALA A 370 14.13 -16.88 30.15
N GLU A 371 15.14 -16.50 30.93
CA GLU A 371 15.07 -15.35 31.84
C GLU A 371 15.29 -14.02 31.10
N ASN A 372 16.23 -13.98 30.17
CA ASN A 372 16.53 -12.81 29.33
C ASN A 372 16.27 -13.14 27.86
N TRP A 373 16.16 -12.10 27.03
CA TRP A 373 15.95 -12.26 25.59
C TRP A 373 17.01 -13.17 24.94
N PRO A 374 16.63 -14.29 24.30
CA PRO A 374 17.57 -15.34 23.91
C PRO A 374 18.36 -15.04 22.61
N LEU A 375 17.94 -14.03 21.83
CA LEU A 375 18.54 -13.71 20.52
C LEU A 375 19.55 -12.55 20.58
N SER A 376 19.81 -12.00 21.76
CA SER A 376 20.78 -10.91 21.99
C SER A 376 21.45 -11.06 23.35
N THR A 377 22.73 -10.71 23.44
CA THR A 377 23.52 -10.78 24.69
C THR A 377 23.14 -9.70 25.71
N SER A 378 22.45 -8.64 25.29
CA SER A 378 22.08 -7.48 26.13
C SER A 378 20.58 -7.16 26.09
N GLY A 379 19.74 -8.15 25.79
CA GLY A 379 18.31 -7.93 25.66
C GLY A 379 17.58 -7.89 27.03
N PRO A 380 16.31 -7.46 27.05
CA PRO A 380 15.54 -7.26 28.27
C PRO A 380 15.25 -8.57 29.01
N ARG A 381 14.99 -8.45 30.32
CA ARG A 381 14.41 -9.54 31.12
C ARG A 381 13.01 -9.87 30.61
N LEU A 382 12.73 -11.15 30.45
CA LEU A 382 11.47 -11.66 29.92
C LEU A 382 10.41 -11.77 31.01
N THR A 383 9.29 -11.08 30.78
CA THR A 383 8.07 -11.14 31.59
C THR A 383 7.13 -12.24 31.08
N PHE A 384 6.16 -12.64 31.87
CA PHE A 384 5.09 -13.53 31.40
C PHE A 384 4.24 -12.90 30.29
N CYS A 385 4.17 -11.57 30.21
CA CYS A 385 3.55 -10.87 29.08
C CYS A 385 4.29 -11.17 27.77
N HIS A 386 5.62 -11.11 27.77
CA HIS A 386 6.44 -11.47 26.60
C HIS A 386 6.25 -12.95 26.21
N ARG A 387 6.18 -13.84 27.22
CA ARG A 387 5.93 -15.27 27.01
C ARG A 387 4.55 -15.55 26.42
N ALA A 388 3.51 -14.88 26.93
CA ALA A 388 2.14 -14.98 26.41
C ALA A 388 2.06 -14.54 24.94
N ARG A 389 2.72 -13.42 24.60
CA ARG A 389 2.85 -12.92 23.22
C ARG A 389 3.54 -13.92 22.30
N ALA A 390 4.67 -14.48 22.72
CA ALA A 390 5.41 -15.48 21.94
C ALA A 390 4.56 -16.76 21.73
N LEU A 391 3.87 -17.23 22.77
CA LEU A 391 2.96 -18.37 22.67
C LEU A 391 1.79 -18.10 21.72
N LEU A 392 1.22 -16.89 21.75
CA LEU A 392 0.15 -16.49 20.81
C LEU A 392 0.64 -16.49 19.36
N CYS A 393 1.87 -16.04 19.09
CA CYS A 393 2.49 -16.16 17.77
C CYS A 393 2.69 -17.62 17.35
N LEU A 394 3.19 -18.47 18.25
CA LEU A 394 3.38 -19.90 18.00
C LEU A 394 2.07 -20.61 17.64
N VAL A 395 1.00 -20.36 18.40
CA VAL A 395 -0.35 -20.90 18.15
C VAL A 395 -0.90 -20.50 16.78
N ARG A 396 -0.48 -19.35 16.25
CA ARG A 396 -0.91 -18.89 14.92
C ARG A 396 -0.06 -19.46 13.77
N LEU A 397 1.23 -19.67 14.02
CA LEU A 397 2.22 -20.09 13.01
C LEU A 397 2.19 -21.59 12.71
N ALA A 398 1.93 -22.41 13.72
CA ALA A 398 2.04 -23.86 13.63
C ALA A 398 0.71 -24.55 13.97
N ASP A 399 0.50 -25.72 13.38
CA ASP A 399 -0.59 -26.62 13.72
C ASP A 399 -0.39 -27.25 15.10
N SER A 400 -1.46 -27.82 15.65
CA SER A 400 -1.44 -28.33 17.02
C SER A 400 -0.49 -29.51 17.22
N ASP A 401 -0.27 -30.34 16.20
CA ASP A 401 0.62 -31.50 16.30
C ASP A 401 2.10 -31.07 16.32
N THR A 402 2.48 -30.12 15.48
CA THR A 402 3.84 -29.52 15.50
C THR A 402 4.13 -28.84 16.84
N LEU A 403 3.15 -28.14 17.41
CA LEU A 403 3.31 -27.48 18.72
C LEU A 403 3.43 -28.47 19.87
N GLU A 404 2.65 -29.57 19.86
CA GLU A 404 2.73 -30.61 20.89
C GLU A 404 4.12 -31.26 20.90
N ALA A 405 4.70 -31.54 19.73
CA ALA A 405 6.04 -32.11 19.60
C ALA A 405 7.15 -31.21 20.16
N HIS A 406 7.03 -29.88 20.00
CA HIS A 406 8.07 -28.92 20.41
C HIS A 406 7.89 -28.37 21.83
N LEU A 407 6.65 -28.20 22.29
CA LEU A 407 6.33 -27.56 23.57
C LEU A 407 6.00 -28.55 24.68
N GLN A 408 5.77 -29.83 24.34
CA GLN A 408 5.27 -30.85 25.27
C GLN A 408 3.93 -30.45 25.95
N ILE A 409 3.19 -29.53 25.33
CA ILE A 409 1.85 -29.13 25.77
C ILE A 409 0.83 -29.94 24.95
N PRO A 410 -0.09 -30.67 25.60
CA PRO A 410 -1.11 -31.43 24.88
C PRO A 410 -1.94 -30.53 23.95
N ARG A 411 -2.19 -30.97 22.71
CA ARG A 411 -2.95 -30.19 21.71
C ARG A 411 -4.26 -29.59 22.22
N ASN A 412 -5.00 -30.35 23.02
CA ASN A 412 -6.31 -29.96 23.55
C ASN A 412 -6.23 -28.88 24.65
N LYS A 413 -5.04 -28.63 25.20
CA LYS A 413 -4.82 -27.69 26.32
C LYS A 413 -4.10 -26.41 25.89
N MET A 414 -3.71 -26.25 24.63
CA MET A 414 -2.93 -25.09 24.17
C MET A 414 -3.61 -23.75 24.48
N LYS A 415 -4.91 -23.62 24.15
CA LYS A 415 -5.71 -22.42 24.45
C LYS A 415 -5.80 -22.16 25.95
N TYR A 416 -5.90 -23.22 26.75
CA TYR A 416 -5.95 -23.11 28.21
C TYR A 416 -4.62 -22.62 28.79
N TYR A 417 -3.49 -23.18 28.37
CA TYR A 417 -2.16 -22.71 28.77
C TYR A 417 -1.94 -21.25 28.38
N LEU A 418 -2.33 -20.84 27.17
CA LEU A 418 -2.26 -19.44 26.75
C LEU A 418 -3.02 -18.52 27.72
N LYS A 419 -4.24 -18.89 28.14
CA LYS A 419 -4.98 -18.15 29.16
C LYS A 419 -4.25 -18.11 30.50
N CYS A 420 -3.63 -19.21 30.93
CA CYS A 420 -2.81 -19.21 32.14
C CYS A 420 -1.63 -18.22 32.05
N TYR A 421 -0.90 -18.18 30.93
CA TYR A 421 0.17 -17.19 30.71
C TYR A 421 -0.35 -15.75 30.78
N ILE A 422 -1.53 -15.49 30.19
CA ILE A 422 -2.20 -14.19 30.25
C ILE A 422 -2.50 -13.80 31.71
N PHE A 423 -3.14 -14.66 32.49
CA PHE A 423 -3.44 -14.36 33.90
C PHE A 423 -2.19 -14.19 34.76
N VAL A 424 -1.17 -15.04 34.57
CA VAL A 424 0.10 -14.91 35.29
C VAL A 424 0.82 -13.61 34.92
N SER A 425 0.73 -13.15 33.67
CA SER A 425 1.27 -11.84 33.28
C SER A 425 0.56 -10.67 33.96
N GLN A 426 -0.75 -10.78 34.20
CA GLN A 426 -1.50 -9.75 34.91
C GLN A 426 -1.16 -9.76 36.42
N LEU A 427 -0.97 -10.95 37.01
CA LEU A 427 -0.47 -11.09 38.39
C LEU A 427 0.94 -10.50 38.53
N GLU A 428 1.84 -10.77 37.58
CA GLU A 428 3.19 -10.20 37.55
C GLU A 428 3.16 -8.67 37.44
N ALA A 429 2.26 -8.10 36.65
CA ALA A 429 2.08 -6.65 36.54
C ALA A 429 1.61 -6.00 37.86
N LEU A 430 0.86 -6.74 38.68
CA LEU A 430 0.48 -6.34 40.05
C LEU A 430 1.58 -6.64 41.09
N ASN A 431 2.78 -7.03 40.66
CA ASN A 431 3.89 -7.47 41.50
C ASN A 431 3.56 -8.68 42.40
N ILE A 432 2.65 -9.55 41.96
CA ILE A 432 2.27 -10.77 42.68
C ILE A 432 3.08 -11.95 42.12
N PRO A 433 3.98 -12.55 42.91
CA PRO A 433 4.85 -13.62 42.42
C PRO A 433 4.05 -14.90 42.20
N TYR A 434 3.77 -15.22 40.95
CA TYR A 434 3.14 -16.48 40.54
C TYR A 434 3.88 -17.08 39.35
N THR A 435 4.01 -18.41 39.34
CA THR A 435 4.48 -19.18 38.18
C THR A 435 3.27 -19.79 37.47
N VAL A 436 3.47 -20.24 36.22
CA VAL A 436 2.40 -20.97 35.50
C VAL A 436 2.03 -22.26 36.23
N GLN A 437 3.01 -23.03 36.73
CA GLN A 437 2.76 -24.23 37.53
C GLN A 437 1.98 -23.94 38.81
N SER A 438 2.39 -22.94 39.59
CA SER A 438 1.68 -22.58 40.82
C SER A 438 0.27 -22.09 40.53
N PHE A 439 0.08 -21.35 39.43
CA PHE A 439 -1.23 -20.93 38.96
C PHE A 439 -2.11 -22.11 38.57
N LEU A 440 -1.57 -23.10 37.85
CA LEU A 440 -2.32 -24.30 37.46
C LEU A 440 -2.82 -25.08 38.69
N SER A 441 -1.96 -25.27 39.70
CA SER A 441 -2.28 -26.03 40.92
C SER A 441 -3.14 -25.28 41.93
N SER A 442 -3.27 -23.95 41.85
CA SER A 442 -3.95 -23.17 42.88
C SER A 442 -5.49 -23.25 42.79
N PRO A 443 -6.21 -23.23 43.93
CA PRO A 443 -7.65 -23.10 43.93
C PRO A 443 -8.04 -21.68 43.48
N LYS A 444 -8.72 -21.58 42.33
CA LYS A 444 -9.01 -20.30 41.67
C LYS A 444 -9.94 -19.41 42.49
N GLU A 445 -10.92 -20.00 43.17
CA GLU A 445 -11.80 -19.27 44.08
C GLU A 445 -11.03 -18.63 45.24
N GLY A 446 -10.10 -19.37 45.85
CA GLY A 446 -9.23 -18.86 46.91
C GLY A 446 -8.32 -17.73 46.43
N LEU A 447 -7.76 -17.87 45.22
CA LEU A 447 -6.96 -16.83 44.57
C LEU A 447 -7.79 -15.55 44.35
N VAL A 448 -8.99 -15.67 43.78
CA VAL A 448 -9.92 -14.57 43.54
C VAL A 448 -10.25 -13.83 44.85
N LYS A 449 -10.62 -14.57 45.91
CA LYS A 449 -10.94 -13.99 47.22
C LYS A 449 -9.72 -13.29 47.85
N GLY A 450 -8.53 -13.87 47.71
CA GLY A 450 -7.27 -13.27 48.17
C GLY A 450 -6.93 -11.97 47.44
N LEU A 451 -7.04 -11.96 46.10
CA LEU A 451 -6.83 -10.76 45.27
C LEU A 451 -7.82 -9.66 45.63
N TRP A 452 -9.10 -10.01 45.78
CA TRP A 452 -10.13 -9.06 46.17
C TRP A 452 -9.86 -8.41 47.53
N LYS A 453 -9.45 -9.21 48.52
CA LYS A 453 -9.17 -8.71 49.87
C LYS A 453 -7.98 -7.75 49.91
N ASN A 454 -6.92 -8.03 49.15
CA ASN A 454 -5.65 -7.32 49.26
C ASN A 454 -5.49 -6.19 48.22
N HIS A 455 -6.11 -6.30 47.03
CA HIS A 455 -5.87 -5.41 45.89
C HIS A 455 -7.15 -4.75 45.32
N SER A 456 -8.31 -4.82 45.97
CA SER A 456 -9.56 -4.20 45.47
C SER A 456 -9.55 -2.67 45.36
N HIS A 457 -8.48 -2.02 45.82
CA HIS A 457 -8.25 -0.59 45.66
C HIS A 457 -7.61 -0.25 44.31
N GLU A 458 -7.03 -1.23 43.60
CA GLU A 458 -6.37 -1.05 42.31
C GLU A 458 -7.31 -1.42 41.14
N PRO A 459 -7.53 -0.54 40.14
CA PRO A 459 -8.40 -0.83 38.99
C PRO A 459 -7.99 -2.08 38.20
N GLN A 460 -6.69 -2.31 38.02
CA GLN A 460 -6.16 -3.44 37.26
C GLN A 460 -6.43 -4.78 37.98
N ALA A 461 -6.32 -4.80 39.31
CA ALA A 461 -6.65 -5.99 40.10
C ALA A 461 -8.15 -6.29 40.09
N VAL A 462 -9.01 -5.27 40.16
CA VAL A 462 -10.47 -5.44 40.04
C VAL A 462 -10.85 -5.99 38.67
N ARG A 463 -10.21 -5.54 37.59
CA ARG A 463 -10.36 -6.12 36.24
C ARG A 463 -9.94 -7.59 36.20
N LEU A 464 -8.74 -7.91 36.69
CA LEU A 464 -8.24 -9.29 36.76
C LEU A 464 -9.18 -10.20 37.56
N VAL A 465 -9.71 -9.73 38.68
CA VAL A 465 -10.69 -10.47 39.49
C VAL A 465 -11.94 -10.78 38.67
N ALA A 466 -12.49 -9.81 37.92
CA ALA A 466 -13.64 -10.04 37.05
C ALA A 466 -13.34 -11.08 35.95
N ASP A 467 -12.20 -10.95 35.27
CA ASP A 467 -11.77 -11.88 34.22
C ASP A 467 -11.60 -13.31 34.77
N LEU A 468 -10.97 -13.47 35.95
CA LEU A 468 -10.84 -14.76 36.62
C LEU A 468 -12.19 -15.34 37.05
N CYS A 469 -13.11 -14.51 37.55
CA CYS A 469 -14.43 -14.98 37.95
C CYS A 469 -15.23 -15.48 36.76
N LEU A 470 -15.18 -14.80 35.62
CA LEU A 470 -15.85 -15.22 34.39
C LEU A 470 -15.24 -16.50 33.82
N GLU A 471 -13.91 -16.59 33.75
CA GLU A 471 -13.23 -17.76 33.17
C GLU A 471 -13.41 -19.03 34.02
N TYR A 472 -13.31 -18.91 35.35
CA TYR A 472 -13.38 -20.04 36.28
C TYR A 472 -14.74 -20.20 36.96
N GLN A 473 -15.76 -19.49 36.49
CA GLN A 473 -17.15 -19.58 36.95
C GLN A 473 -17.31 -19.35 38.46
N VAL A 474 -16.59 -18.37 39.01
CA VAL A 474 -16.71 -17.97 40.43
C VAL A 474 -17.84 -16.94 40.55
N TYR A 475 -19.05 -17.41 40.85
CA TYR A 475 -20.27 -16.59 40.90
C TYR A 475 -20.79 -16.34 42.33
N ASP A 476 -19.91 -15.94 43.24
CA ASP A 476 -20.32 -15.53 44.58
C ASP A 476 -21.09 -14.18 44.55
N PRO A 477 -22.38 -14.12 44.97
CA PRO A 477 -23.18 -12.92 44.83
C PRO A 477 -22.65 -11.71 45.63
N GLN A 478 -22.02 -11.94 46.79
CA GLN A 478 -21.47 -10.86 47.60
C GLN A 478 -20.25 -10.22 46.92
N LEU A 479 -19.33 -11.05 46.42
CA LEU A 479 -18.19 -10.60 45.62
C LEU A 479 -18.65 -9.81 44.38
N TRP A 480 -19.56 -10.36 43.58
CA TRP A 480 -20.05 -9.68 42.37
C TRP A 480 -20.76 -8.36 42.68
N ASN A 481 -21.49 -8.29 43.80
CA ASN A 481 -22.15 -7.06 44.22
C ASN A 481 -21.13 -5.91 44.38
N SER A 482 -20.03 -6.16 45.10
CA SER A 482 -18.99 -5.18 45.34
C SER A 482 -18.07 -4.98 44.12
N LEU A 483 -17.81 -6.03 43.34
CA LEU A 483 -17.00 -5.98 42.12
C LEU A 483 -17.61 -5.05 41.07
N LEU A 484 -18.91 -5.18 40.79
CA LEU A 484 -19.61 -4.31 39.84
C LEU A 484 -19.63 -2.85 40.30
N GLN A 485 -19.75 -2.60 41.60
CA GLN A 485 -19.68 -1.24 42.15
C GLN A 485 -18.29 -0.63 41.96
N LYS A 486 -17.21 -1.40 42.17
CA LYS A 486 -15.83 -0.95 41.95
C LYS A 486 -15.51 -0.75 40.48
N LEU A 487 -15.93 -1.66 39.60
CA LEU A 487 -15.73 -1.51 38.15
C LEU A 487 -16.40 -0.24 37.62
N LEU A 488 -17.63 0.04 38.09
CA LEU A 488 -18.34 1.27 37.78
C LEU A 488 -17.63 2.50 38.38
N GLY A 489 -17.22 2.43 39.65
CA GLY A 489 -16.52 3.50 40.35
C GLY A 489 -15.17 3.87 39.74
N PHE A 490 -14.46 2.90 39.15
CA PHE A 490 -13.22 3.12 38.40
C PHE A 490 -13.44 3.53 36.93
N ASN A 491 -14.69 3.69 36.51
CA ASN A 491 -15.04 4.11 35.15
C ASN A 491 -14.50 3.19 34.04
N LEU A 492 -14.42 1.88 34.30
CA LEU A 492 -13.91 0.88 33.35
C LEU A 492 -14.99 0.46 32.33
N ILE A 493 -15.62 1.42 31.65
CA ILE A 493 -16.88 1.25 30.91
C ILE A 493 -16.81 0.16 29.82
N CYS A 494 -15.76 0.14 29.00
CA CYS A 494 -15.62 -0.83 27.92
C CYS A 494 -15.48 -2.28 28.45
N HIS A 495 -14.70 -2.45 29.51
CA HIS A 495 -14.53 -3.76 30.15
C HIS A 495 -15.81 -4.18 30.89
N LEU A 496 -16.45 -3.24 31.59
CA LEU A 496 -17.71 -3.46 32.27
C LEU A 496 -18.81 -3.90 31.32
N GLN A 497 -18.84 -3.37 30.09
CA GLN A 497 -19.77 -3.83 29.05
C GLN A 497 -19.59 -5.33 28.77
N LYS A 498 -18.36 -5.78 28.51
CA LYS A 498 -18.03 -7.19 28.26
C LYS A 498 -18.45 -8.07 29.45
N VAL A 499 -18.17 -7.61 30.66
CA VAL A 499 -18.56 -8.30 31.90
C VAL A 499 -20.09 -8.41 32.00
N LEU A 500 -20.83 -7.32 31.85
CA LEU A 500 -22.30 -7.33 31.95
C LEU A 500 -22.93 -8.26 30.91
N GLU A 501 -22.47 -8.24 29.66
CA GLU A 501 -22.95 -9.13 28.61
C GLU A 501 -22.73 -10.61 28.96
N ALA A 502 -21.57 -10.96 29.54
CA ALA A 502 -21.29 -12.32 30.01
C ALA A 502 -22.19 -12.72 31.19
N LEU A 503 -22.46 -11.81 32.13
CA LEU A 503 -23.28 -12.08 33.31
C LEU A 503 -24.78 -12.23 33.00
N VAL A 504 -25.27 -11.77 31.84
CA VAL A 504 -26.67 -12.03 31.43
C VAL A 504 -26.95 -13.54 31.43
N ALA A 505 -25.97 -14.36 31.05
CA ALA A 505 -26.10 -15.83 31.01
C ALA A 505 -26.06 -16.50 32.40
N VAL A 506 -25.97 -15.74 33.50
CA VAL A 506 -25.86 -16.26 34.87
C VAL A 506 -27.02 -15.76 35.73
N PRO A 507 -28.17 -16.47 35.75
CA PRO A 507 -29.38 -16.03 36.47
C PRO A 507 -29.19 -15.81 37.97
N ALA A 508 -28.27 -16.55 38.61
CA ALA A 508 -27.99 -16.43 40.04
C ALA A 508 -27.53 -15.02 40.48
N LEU A 509 -27.01 -14.22 39.55
CA LEU A 509 -26.51 -12.86 39.83
C LEU A 509 -27.56 -11.78 39.55
N TRP A 510 -28.74 -12.14 39.03
CA TRP A 510 -29.78 -11.17 38.66
C TRP A 510 -30.42 -10.51 39.88
N GLU A 511 -30.44 -11.20 41.02
CA GLU A 511 -31.00 -10.71 42.27
C GLU A 511 -30.13 -9.64 42.95
N ILE A 512 -28.90 -9.45 42.46
CA ILE A 512 -27.96 -8.49 43.04
C ILE A 512 -28.34 -7.06 42.65
N SER A 513 -28.59 -6.22 43.65
CA SER A 513 -28.98 -4.82 43.44
C SER A 513 -27.98 -4.01 42.61
N SER A 514 -26.67 -4.26 42.74
CA SER A 514 -25.67 -3.56 41.93
C SER A 514 -25.72 -3.93 40.46
N PHE A 515 -26.12 -5.15 40.09
CA PHE A 515 -26.19 -5.56 38.69
C PHE A 515 -27.22 -4.73 37.92
N SER A 516 -28.44 -4.63 38.42
CA SER A 516 -29.48 -3.77 37.84
C SER A 516 -29.09 -2.29 37.85
N ARG A 517 -28.43 -1.81 38.92
CA ARG A 517 -27.93 -0.43 39.02
C ARG A 517 -26.84 -0.13 37.98
N THR A 518 -25.92 -1.05 37.76
CA THR A 518 -24.81 -0.89 36.81
C THR A 518 -25.31 -0.85 35.38
N TRP A 519 -26.25 -1.72 34.99
CA TRP A 519 -26.93 -1.63 33.69
C TRP A 519 -27.60 -0.27 33.47
N ARG A 520 -28.36 0.22 34.47
CA ARG A 520 -28.98 1.56 34.42
C ARG A 520 -27.93 2.66 34.24
N SER A 521 -26.86 2.61 35.02
CA SER A 521 -25.79 3.61 34.95
C SER A 521 -25.11 3.62 33.59
N MET A 522 -24.80 2.45 33.02
CA MET A 522 -24.18 2.34 31.69
C MET A 522 -25.08 2.82 30.57
N ILE A 523 -26.40 2.58 30.65
CA ILE A 523 -27.36 3.08 29.65
C ILE A 523 -27.52 4.60 29.77
N LEU A 524 -27.51 5.15 30.98
CA LEU A 524 -27.79 6.57 31.22
C LEU A 524 -26.56 7.49 31.12
N ALA A 525 -25.36 7.00 31.45
CA ALA A 525 -24.14 7.81 31.51
C ALA A 525 -23.78 8.52 30.19
N PRO A 526 -23.90 7.88 29.00
CA PRO A 526 -23.61 8.53 27.72
C PRO A 526 -24.46 9.78 27.46
N PHE A 527 -25.70 9.81 27.95
CA PHE A 527 -26.59 10.97 27.81
C PHE A 527 -26.21 12.15 28.71
N VAL A 528 -25.47 11.90 29.79
CA VAL A 528 -24.97 12.96 30.69
C VAL A 528 -23.69 13.58 30.13
N SER A 529 -22.85 12.78 29.46
CA SER A 529 -21.59 13.24 28.86
C SER A 529 -21.71 13.80 27.44
N ALA A 530 -22.81 13.50 26.73
CA ALA A 530 -22.99 13.96 25.36
C ALA A 530 -23.37 15.45 25.29
N SER A 531 -22.84 16.14 24.28
CA SER A 531 -23.12 17.55 23.98
C SER A 531 -23.52 17.70 22.52
N LEU A 532 -24.39 18.67 22.21
CA LEU A 532 -24.75 19.00 20.83
C LEU A 532 -23.83 20.08 20.26
N PRO A 533 -23.39 19.99 18.99
CA PRO A 533 -23.61 18.88 18.04
C PRO A 533 -22.81 17.62 18.41
N LEU A 534 -23.36 16.44 18.11
CA LEU A 534 -22.71 15.16 18.41
C LEU A 534 -21.44 14.98 17.56
N THR A 535 -20.34 14.61 18.22
CA THR A 535 -19.14 14.11 17.53
C THR A 535 -19.37 12.68 17.02
N PRO A 536 -18.62 12.22 15.99
CA PRO A 536 -18.72 10.84 15.50
C PRO A 536 -18.54 9.79 16.61
N ASP A 537 -17.65 10.05 17.57
CA ASP A 537 -17.41 9.17 18.71
C ASP A 537 -18.59 9.12 19.69
N GLN A 538 -19.21 10.28 19.98
CA GLN A 538 -20.43 10.34 20.80
C GLN A 538 -21.61 9.64 20.12
N GLN A 539 -21.73 9.76 18.80
CA GLN A 539 -22.74 9.07 18.02
C GLN A 539 -22.53 7.54 18.04
N ALA A 540 -21.30 7.07 17.87
CA ALA A 540 -20.95 5.65 18.02
C ALA A 540 -21.23 5.14 19.44
N MET A 541 -20.97 5.95 20.47
CA MET A 541 -21.28 5.63 21.86
C MET A 541 -22.80 5.49 22.09
N LEU A 542 -23.61 6.40 21.57
CA LEU A 542 -25.07 6.34 21.68
C LEU A 542 -25.66 5.16 20.91
N TYR A 543 -25.08 4.81 19.75
CA TYR A 543 -25.42 3.57 19.04
C TYR A 543 -25.13 2.34 19.92
N ARG A 544 -23.94 2.23 20.51
CA ARG A 544 -23.58 1.12 21.44
C ARG A 544 -24.49 1.08 22.67
N THR A 545 -24.92 2.24 23.15
CA THR A 545 -25.88 2.38 24.26
C THR A 545 -27.22 1.77 23.90
N PHE A 546 -27.69 1.99 22.67
CA PHE A 546 -28.92 1.37 22.19
C PHE A 546 -28.79 -0.14 22.03
N VAL A 547 -27.66 -0.64 21.52
CA VAL A 547 -27.37 -2.09 21.50
C VAL A 547 -27.39 -2.68 22.91
N LEU A 548 -26.81 -1.97 23.89
CA LEU A 548 -26.86 -2.40 25.30
C LEU A 548 -28.27 -2.41 25.87
N LEU A 549 -29.10 -1.44 25.50
CA LEU A 549 -30.51 -1.42 25.90
C LEU A 549 -31.22 -2.69 25.40
N LEU A 550 -31.01 -3.09 24.15
CA LEU A 550 -31.59 -4.32 23.58
C LEU A 550 -31.13 -5.60 24.28
N LYS A 551 -29.91 -5.62 24.82
CA LYS A 551 -29.35 -6.76 25.57
C LYS A 551 -29.71 -6.77 27.06
N CYS A 552 -30.36 -5.72 27.57
CA CYS A 552 -30.58 -5.55 29.01
C CYS A 552 -31.62 -6.54 29.56
N PRO A 553 -31.30 -7.37 30.57
CA PRO A 553 -32.27 -8.30 31.17
C PRO A 553 -33.35 -7.61 32.02
N PHE A 554 -33.18 -6.32 32.33
CA PHE A 554 -34.06 -5.56 33.23
C PHE A 554 -34.92 -4.51 32.53
N LEU A 555 -35.22 -4.69 31.24
CA LEU A 555 -36.00 -3.75 30.43
C LEU A 555 -37.32 -3.29 31.09
N LEU A 556 -38.04 -4.21 31.75
CA LEU A 556 -39.30 -3.92 32.44
C LEU A 556 -39.16 -2.90 33.57
N ASN A 557 -37.96 -2.77 34.14
CA ASN A 557 -37.66 -1.92 35.30
C ASN A 557 -36.93 -0.62 34.90
N LEU A 558 -36.86 -0.31 33.60
CA LEU A 558 -36.26 0.91 33.04
C LEU A 558 -37.33 1.92 32.63
N ASP A 559 -37.02 3.20 32.78
CA ASP A 559 -37.82 4.28 32.21
C ASP A 559 -37.53 4.43 30.71
N LEU A 560 -38.12 3.53 29.91
CA LEU A 560 -37.96 3.49 28.45
C LEU A 560 -38.48 4.76 27.77
N ILE A 561 -39.50 5.41 28.35
CA ILE A 561 -40.04 6.67 27.85
C ILE A 561 -39.05 7.80 28.10
N GLY A 562 -38.47 7.87 29.30
CA GLY A 562 -37.38 8.80 29.62
C GLY A 562 -36.17 8.61 28.71
N ILE A 563 -35.75 7.36 28.45
CA ILE A 563 -34.64 7.05 27.54
C ILE A 563 -34.96 7.48 26.10
N ALA A 564 -36.18 7.21 25.62
CA ALA A 564 -36.62 7.66 24.29
C ALA A 564 -36.57 9.20 24.17
N ASN A 565 -37.03 9.92 25.19
CA ASN A 565 -36.96 11.37 25.23
C ASN A 565 -35.52 11.89 25.20
N ARG A 566 -34.57 11.19 25.85
CA ARG A 566 -33.14 11.53 25.78
C ARG A 566 -32.59 11.35 24.36
N PHE A 567 -32.88 10.24 23.68
CA PHE A 567 -32.48 10.06 22.28
C PHE A 567 -33.07 11.15 21.37
N ALA A 568 -34.33 11.53 21.59
CA ALA A 568 -34.97 12.62 20.86
C ALA A 568 -34.26 13.97 21.09
N GLN A 569 -33.85 14.28 22.33
CA GLN A 569 -33.09 15.49 22.66
C GLN A 569 -31.76 15.60 21.90
N PHE A 570 -31.12 14.47 21.61
CA PHE A 570 -29.86 14.40 20.86
C PHE A 570 -30.03 14.27 19.33
N ASN A 571 -31.21 14.58 18.79
CA ASN A 571 -31.53 14.46 17.35
C ASN A 571 -31.38 13.02 16.80
N LEU A 572 -31.67 12.01 17.63
CA LEU A 572 -31.67 10.59 17.26
C LEU A 572 -33.10 10.00 17.26
N PRO A 573 -34.01 10.45 16.38
CA PRO A 573 -35.41 10.06 16.44
C PRO A 573 -35.67 8.59 16.07
N ALA A 574 -34.81 7.93 15.29
CA ALA A 574 -34.91 6.49 15.04
C ALA A 574 -34.63 5.67 16.30
N PHE A 575 -33.61 6.04 17.06
CA PHE A 575 -33.28 5.40 18.33
C PHE A 575 -34.34 5.67 19.40
N ALA A 576 -34.91 6.88 19.42
CA ALA A 576 -36.04 7.23 20.30
C ALA A 576 -37.26 6.35 20.03
N LEU A 577 -37.66 6.20 18.76
CA LEU A 577 -38.76 5.32 18.37
C LEU A 577 -38.43 3.85 18.67
N GLY A 578 -37.19 3.43 18.42
CA GLY A 578 -36.70 2.11 18.82
C GLY A 578 -36.86 1.83 20.31
N ALA A 579 -36.56 2.80 21.18
CA ALA A 579 -36.74 2.66 22.63
C ALA A 579 -38.23 2.63 23.03
N LEU A 580 -39.10 3.39 22.36
CA LEU A 580 -40.56 3.34 22.58
C LEU A 580 -41.16 1.98 22.18
N LEU A 581 -40.64 1.33 21.14
CA LEU A 581 -41.10 0.00 20.71
C LEU A 581 -40.86 -1.08 21.78
N LEU A 582 -39.86 -0.88 22.65
CA LEU A 582 -39.55 -1.78 23.77
C LEU A 582 -40.51 -1.64 24.96
N VAL A 583 -41.42 -0.64 24.96
CA VAL A 583 -42.37 -0.42 26.05
C VAL A 583 -43.33 -1.62 26.17
N PRO A 584 -43.40 -2.30 27.33
CA PRO A 584 -44.19 -3.54 27.47
C PRO A 584 -45.70 -3.34 27.34
N SER A 585 -46.23 -2.20 27.77
CA SER A 585 -47.66 -1.92 27.75
C SER A 585 -48.11 -1.46 26.37
N ALA A 586 -48.94 -2.25 25.68
CA ALA A 586 -49.42 -1.95 24.32
C ALA A 586 -50.14 -0.60 24.21
N ASN A 587 -51.02 -0.26 25.17
CA ASN A 587 -51.77 1.00 25.16
C ASN A 587 -50.86 2.21 25.35
N LYS A 588 -49.93 2.15 26.33
CA LYS A 588 -48.96 3.23 26.56
C LYS A 588 -47.99 3.36 25.40
N LYS A 589 -47.53 2.24 24.84
CA LYS A 589 -46.66 2.18 23.66
C LYS A 589 -47.32 2.88 22.47
N ALA A 590 -48.54 2.51 22.11
CA ALA A 590 -49.27 3.11 21.01
C ALA A 590 -49.47 4.63 21.20
N GLN A 591 -49.87 5.05 22.40
CA GLN A 591 -50.06 6.47 22.73
C GLN A 591 -48.76 7.28 22.60
N GLN A 592 -47.64 6.77 23.14
CA GLN A 592 -46.35 7.46 23.10
C GLN A 592 -45.77 7.49 21.68
N ILE A 593 -45.89 6.41 20.92
CA ILE A 593 -45.47 6.36 19.52
C ILE A 593 -46.27 7.35 18.68
N GLN A 594 -47.60 7.40 18.84
CA GLN A 594 -48.46 8.32 18.11
C GLN A 594 -48.14 9.78 18.46
N GLY A 595 -47.91 10.08 19.74
CA GLY A 595 -47.49 11.42 20.19
C GLY A 595 -46.13 11.82 19.62
N PHE A 596 -45.15 10.91 19.65
CA PHE A 596 -43.81 11.15 19.13
C PHE A 596 -43.81 11.38 17.61
N LEU A 597 -44.45 10.51 16.83
CA LEU A 597 -44.53 10.61 15.38
C LEU A 597 -45.33 11.82 14.89
N SER A 598 -46.29 12.31 15.69
CA SER A 598 -47.03 13.54 15.36
C SER A 598 -46.17 14.80 15.52
N GLY A 599 -45.15 14.79 16.39
CA GLY A 599 -44.22 15.89 16.60
C GLY A 599 -42.89 15.78 15.86
N CYS A 600 -42.61 14.65 15.22
CA CYS A 600 -41.35 14.35 14.53
C CYS A 600 -41.53 14.35 13.00
N ASN A 601 -40.45 14.57 12.24
CA ASN A 601 -40.47 14.37 10.78
C ASN A 601 -40.29 12.88 10.45
N PRO A 602 -41.32 12.19 9.92
CA PRO A 602 -41.25 10.75 9.64
C PRO A 602 -40.15 10.37 8.64
N VAL A 603 -39.83 11.25 7.69
CA VAL A 603 -38.80 11.01 6.67
C VAL A 603 -37.41 10.99 7.30
N ALA A 604 -37.14 11.91 8.23
CA ALA A 604 -35.86 11.98 8.94
C ALA A 604 -35.61 10.72 9.80
N VAL A 605 -36.67 10.10 10.33
CA VAL A 605 -36.57 8.82 11.04
C VAL A 605 -36.09 7.72 10.09
N LEU A 606 -36.71 7.61 8.90
CA LEU A 606 -36.38 6.59 7.90
C LEU A 606 -34.97 6.78 7.33
N ASP A 607 -34.57 8.02 7.06
CA ASP A 607 -33.20 8.33 6.62
C ASP A 607 -32.18 7.94 7.68
N GLN A 608 -32.45 8.24 8.95
CA GLN A 608 -31.55 7.87 10.04
C GLN A 608 -31.44 6.35 10.24
N VAL A 609 -32.51 5.59 10.01
CA VAL A 609 -32.44 4.11 10.02
C VAL A 609 -31.48 3.61 8.95
N ASP A 610 -31.57 4.16 7.73
CA ASP A 610 -30.69 3.80 6.61
C ASP A 610 -29.26 4.29 6.75
N GLU A 611 -28.99 5.30 7.56
CA GLU A 611 -27.64 5.82 7.77
C GLU A 611 -26.95 5.15 8.95
N LEU A 612 -27.68 4.97 10.07
CA LEU A 612 -27.08 4.64 11.37
C LEU A 612 -27.45 3.25 11.91
N MET A 613 -28.42 2.56 11.30
CA MET A 613 -28.94 1.26 11.79
C MET A 613 -28.78 0.14 10.76
N ASN A 614 -27.64 0.11 10.05
CA ASN A 614 -27.33 -0.87 8.98
C ASN A 614 -26.60 -2.14 9.47
N THR A 615 -26.39 -2.25 10.77
CA THR A 615 -25.66 -3.35 11.40
C THR A 615 -26.60 -4.50 11.78
N GLY A 616 -26.10 -5.74 11.72
CA GLY A 616 -26.88 -6.92 12.13
C GLY A 616 -27.17 -7.01 13.64
N GLU A 617 -26.53 -6.16 14.46
CA GLU A 617 -26.60 -6.20 15.93
C GLU A 617 -27.96 -5.75 16.50
N LEU A 618 -28.77 -5.05 15.71
CA LEU A 618 -30.03 -4.44 16.16
C LEU A 618 -31.24 -5.39 16.09
N ALA A 619 -31.03 -6.68 15.87
CA ALA A 619 -32.01 -7.76 16.02
C ALA A 619 -33.39 -7.51 15.36
N GLY A 620 -33.42 -6.86 14.19
CA GLY A 620 -34.67 -6.59 13.45
C GLY A 620 -35.48 -5.38 13.94
N VAL A 621 -35.00 -4.64 14.95
CA VAL A 621 -35.59 -3.36 15.38
C VAL A 621 -35.66 -2.33 14.22
N PRO A 622 -34.66 -2.19 13.33
CA PRO A 622 -34.73 -1.26 12.19
C PRO A 622 -35.94 -1.51 11.28
N SER A 623 -36.27 -2.78 11.02
CA SER A 623 -37.46 -3.17 10.25
C SER A 623 -38.75 -2.79 10.96
N GLN A 624 -38.85 -3.01 12.28
CA GLN A 624 -40.03 -2.63 13.08
C GLN A 624 -40.22 -1.11 13.12
N ILE A 625 -39.14 -0.34 13.22
CA ILE A 625 -39.16 1.12 13.13
C ILE A 625 -39.71 1.54 11.76
N ARG A 626 -39.16 1.00 10.67
CA ARG A 626 -39.63 1.30 9.29
C ARG A 626 -41.12 0.98 9.14
N GLU A 627 -41.55 -0.20 9.56
CA GLU A 627 -42.96 -0.61 9.49
C GLU A 627 -43.88 0.32 10.28
N THR A 628 -43.49 0.68 11.51
CA THR A 628 -44.27 1.58 12.38
C THR A 628 -44.43 2.97 11.78
N VAL A 629 -43.34 3.54 11.23
CA VAL A 629 -43.37 4.86 10.59
C VAL A 629 -44.21 4.84 9.31
N LEU A 630 -44.05 3.83 8.47
CA LEU A 630 -44.80 3.70 7.22
C LEU A 630 -46.30 3.46 7.48
N THR A 631 -46.64 2.68 8.52
CA THR A 631 -48.03 2.47 8.95
C THR A 631 -48.65 3.80 9.42
N PHE A 632 -47.93 4.59 10.22
CA PHE A 632 -48.40 5.91 10.66
C PHE A 632 -48.65 6.88 9.50
N ILE A 633 -47.76 6.91 8.51
CA ILE A 633 -47.92 7.74 7.30
C ILE A 633 -49.16 7.31 6.52
N SER A 634 -49.42 6.01 6.46
CA SER A 634 -50.58 5.43 5.78
C SER A 634 -51.90 5.76 6.48
N GLU A 635 -51.94 5.64 7.80
CA GLU A 635 -53.12 6.00 8.61
C GLU A 635 -53.45 7.49 8.56
N LYS A 636 -52.44 8.36 8.39
CA LYS A 636 -52.62 9.82 8.30
C LYS A 636 -52.76 10.34 6.87
N GLY A 637 -52.69 9.47 5.86
CA GLY A 637 -52.75 9.87 4.44
C GLY A 637 -51.63 10.80 4.00
N GLN A 638 -50.48 10.81 4.68
CA GLN A 638 -49.38 11.77 4.43
C GLN A 638 -48.39 11.27 3.36
N TYR A 639 -48.89 10.59 2.34
CA TYR A 639 -48.09 9.93 1.30
C TYR A 639 -47.19 10.90 0.52
N GLN A 640 -47.61 12.16 0.38
CA GLN A 640 -46.87 13.22 -0.32
C GLN A 640 -45.44 13.42 0.21
N LYS A 641 -45.20 13.16 1.51
CA LYS A 641 -43.87 13.31 2.13
C LYS A 641 -42.83 12.29 1.64
N LEU A 642 -43.27 11.13 1.13
CA LEU A 642 -42.39 10.03 0.73
C LEU A 642 -42.17 9.90 -0.78
N LEU A 643 -43.01 10.55 -1.60
CA LEU A 643 -43.02 10.38 -3.07
C LEU A 643 -41.68 10.66 -3.76
N LYS A 644 -40.89 11.61 -3.25
CA LYS A 644 -39.58 11.99 -3.81
C LYS A 644 -38.39 11.34 -3.08
N THR A 645 -38.65 10.37 -2.21
CA THR A 645 -37.62 9.76 -1.35
C THR A 645 -37.35 8.32 -1.74
N LYS A 646 -36.16 7.81 -1.39
CA LYS A 646 -35.80 6.39 -1.56
C LYS A 646 -36.74 5.42 -0.83
N HIS A 647 -37.51 5.91 0.15
CA HIS A 647 -38.40 5.12 1.01
C HIS A 647 -39.74 4.75 0.37
N LEU A 648 -40.09 5.32 -0.78
CA LEU A 648 -41.31 4.97 -1.52
C LEU A 648 -41.38 3.48 -1.84
N LYS A 649 -40.23 2.85 -2.15
CA LYS A 649 -40.15 1.40 -2.42
C LYS A 649 -40.59 0.57 -1.21
N HIS A 650 -40.15 0.94 -0.01
CA HIS A 650 -40.52 0.26 1.23
C HIS A 650 -42.00 0.46 1.56
N LEU A 651 -42.56 1.65 1.29
CA LEU A 651 -43.99 1.90 1.43
C LEU A 651 -44.81 1.00 0.49
N LYS A 652 -44.43 0.89 -0.79
CA LYS A 652 -45.10 0.01 -1.76
C LYS A 652 -45.10 -1.44 -1.30
N GLN A 653 -43.95 -1.94 -0.85
CA GLN A 653 -43.82 -3.31 -0.31
C GLN A 653 -44.73 -3.54 0.90
N LEU A 654 -44.79 -2.58 1.83
CA LEU A 654 -45.67 -2.68 3.00
C LEU A 654 -47.15 -2.66 2.60
N MET A 655 -47.53 -1.80 1.65
CA MET A 655 -48.90 -1.74 1.12
C MET A 655 -49.31 -3.05 0.42
N VAL A 656 -48.40 -3.68 -0.33
CA VAL A 656 -48.61 -5.00 -0.95
C VAL A 656 -48.79 -6.09 0.10
N SER A 657 -48.00 -6.04 1.18
CA SER A 657 -47.92 -7.10 2.18
C SER A 657 -49.06 -7.06 3.21
N SER A 658 -49.40 -5.88 3.72
CA SER A 658 -50.29 -5.67 4.88
C SER A 658 -51.30 -4.52 4.73
N GLY A 659 -51.33 -3.82 3.59
CA GLY A 659 -52.21 -2.68 3.36
C GLY A 659 -53.69 -3.03 3.21
N GLN A 660 -54.57 -2.19 3.79
CA GLN A 660 -56.00 -2.26 3.53
C GLN A 660 -56.33 -1.73 2.13
N PRO A 661 -57.34 -2.27 1.42
CA PRO A 661 -57.67 -1.82 0.06
C PRO A 661 -57.95 -0.31 -0.06
N SER A 662 -58.51 0.29 1.00
CA SER A 662 -58.73 1.74 1.08
C SER A 662 -57.43 2.54 1.13
N GLN A 663 -56.46 2.11 1.93
CA GLN A 663 -55.14 2.77 2.03
C GLN A 663 -54.33 2.65 0.74
N VAL A 664 -54.43 1.50 0.06
CA VAL A 664 -53.81 1.28 -1.26
C VAL A 664 -54.44 2.18 -2.33
N LYS A 665 -55.76 2.36 -2.28
CA LYS A 665 -56.48 3.30 -3.14
C LYS A 665 -56.02 4.74 -2.90
N ASP A 666 -55.95 5.17 -1.64
CA ASP A 666 -55.50 6.53 -1.28
C ASP A 666 -54.07 6.81 -1.75
N LEU A 667 -53.18 5.80 -1.72
CA LEU A 667 -51.83 5.90 -2.25
C LEU A 667 -51.80 5.92 -3.79
N LEU A 668 -52.64 5.13 -4.47
CA LEU A 668 -52.78 5.15 -5.93
C LEU A 668 -53.30 6.50 -6.41
N ASP A 669 -54.34 7.04 -5.78
CA ASP A 669 -54.89 8.36 -6.08
C ASP A 669 -53.83 9.46 -5.84
N CYS A 670 -53.02 9.32 -4.80
CA CYS A 670 -51.89 10.22 -4.54
C CYS A 670 -50.81 10.14 -5.63
N LEU A 671 -50.43 8.95 -6.09
CA LEU A 671 -49.43 8.75 -7.16
C LEU A 671 -49.92 9.27 -8.51
N ILE A 672 -51.20 9.06 -8.83
CA ILE A 672 -51.85 9.56 -10.05
C ILE A 672 -51.90 11.10 -10.01
N SER A 673 -52.27 11.70 -8.88
CA SER A 673 -52.32 13.17 -8.72
C SER A 673 -50.96 13.88 -8.88
N GLN A 674 -49.85 13.14 -8.81
CA GLN A 674 -48.48 13.66 -8.86
C GLN A 674 -47.74 13.24 -10.16
N ASN A 675 -48.47 12.75 -11.18
CA ASN A 675 -47.95 12.30 -12.48
C ASN A 675 -46.98 11.09 -12.41
N CYS A 676 -47.08 10.22 -11.39
CA CYS A 676 -46.26 9.01 -11.28
C CYS A 676 -47.04 7.77 -11.75
N GLN A 677 -47.48 7.76 -13.02
CA GLN A 677 -48.35 6.72 -13.59
C GLN A 677 -47.73 5.31 -13.55
N ASP A 678 -46.47 5.18 -13.95
CA ASP A 678 -45.74 3.90 -13.97
C ASP A 678 -45.63 3.27 -12.58
N ASP A 679 -45.43 4.11 -11.56
CA ASP A 679 -45.31 3.70 -10.18
C ASP A 679 -46.64 3.23 -9.58
N ALA A 680 -47.75 3.85 -10.01
CA ALA A 680 -49.11 3.46 -9.65
C ALA A 680 -49.52 2.14 -10.32
N ASP A 681 -49.22 1.98 -11.62
CA ASP A 681 -49.47 0.73 -12.35
C ASP A 681 -48.63 -0.44 -11.81
N SER A 682 -47.39 -0.19 -11.38
CA SER A 682 -46.57 -1.20 -10.71
C SER A 682 -47.17 -1.64 -9.37
N LEU A 683 -47.61 -0.69 -8.54
CA LEU A 683 -48.19 -0.98 -7.22
C LEU A 683 -49.51 -1.75 -7.33
N ALA A 684 -50.39 -1.35 -8.26
CA ALA A 684 -51.66 -2.03 -8.49
C ALA A 684 -51.45 -3.49 -8.94
N ARG A 685 -50.50 -3.74 -9.86
CA ARG A 685 -50.16 -5.11 -10.30
C ARG A 685 -49.60 -5.97 -9.18
N GLU A 686 -48.66 -5.44 -8.40
CA GLU A 686 -48.03 -6.20 -7.31
C GLU A 686 -49.02 -6.53 -6.19
N PHE A 687 -49.90 -5.59 -5.83
CA PHE A 687 -50.94 -5.81 -4.82
C PHE A 687 -51.94 -6.89 -5.25
N MET A 688 -52.38 -6.85 -6.50
CA MET A 688 -53.31 -7.83 -7.07
C MET A 688 -52.70 -9.24 -7.09
N LYS A 689 -51.47 -9.36 -7.60
CA LYS A 689 -50.74 -10.64 -7.64
C LYS A 689 -50.53 -11.24 -6.24
N HIS A 690 -50.26 -10.41 -5.23
CA HIS A 690 -50.09 -10.87 -3.86
C HIS A 690 -51.41 -11.35 -3.24
N ARG A 691 -52.54 -10.68 -3.49
CA ARG A 691 -53.87 -11.12 -3.03
C ARG A 691 -54.37 -12.39 -3.72
N GLU A 692 -54.08 -12.55 -5.01
CA GLU A 692 -54.40 -13.78 -5.75
C GLU A 692 -53.63 -14.99 -5.21
N ASN A 693 -52.35 -14.80 -4.91
CA ASN A 693 -51.51 -15.81 -4.27
C ASN A 693 -51.99 -16.19 -2.86
N GLN A 694 -52.46 -15.23 -2.05
CA GLN A 694 -53.04 -15.53 -0.73
C GLN A 694 -54.40 -16.24 -0.81
N ARG A 695 -55.17 -16.03 -1.88
CA ARG A 695 -56.47 -16.69 -2.13
C ARG A 695 -56.34 -18.06 -2.82
N GLY A 696 -55.13 -18.52 -3.12
CA GLY A 696 -54.88 -19.84 -3.70
C GLY A 696 -55.37 -20.02 -5.15
N LYS A 697 -55.54 -18.93 -5.92
CA LYS A 697 -55.94 -19.03 -7.34
C LYS A 697 -54.72 -18.90 -8.26
N THR A 698 -54.54 -19.88 -9.13
CA THR A 698 -53.45 -19.96 -10.11
C THR A 698 -53.69 -19.00 -11.28
N LEU A 699 -52.62 -18.38 -11.77
CA LEU A 699 -52.58 -17.48 -12.94
C LEU A 699 -53.33 -18.05 -14.15
N THR A 700 -54.41 -17.42 -14.58
CA THR A 700 -54.86 -17.50 -15.98
C THR A 700 -54.09 -16.46 -16.78
N ASN A 701 -53.23 -16.93 -17.69
CA ASN A 701 -52.51 -16.11 -18.67
C ASN A 701 -53.50 -15.30 -19.53
N GLY A 702 -53.72 -14.04 -19.15
CA GLY A 702 -54.36 -13.01 -19.97
C GLY A 702 -53.40 -11.83 -20.09
N SER A 703 -53.26 -11.29 -21.30
CA SER A 703 -52.44 -10.12 -21.66
C SER A 703 -52.68 -8.91 -20.73
N PRO A 704 -51.66 -8.06 -20.45
CA PRO A 704 -51.81 -6.91 -19.59
C PRO A 704 -52.78 -5.90 -20.23
N SER A 705 -53.91 -5.66 -19.56
CA SER A 705 -54.81 -4.56 -19.92
C SER A 705 -54.09 -3.20 -19.71
N PRO A 706 -54.47 -2.12 -20.42
CA PRO A 706 -53.70 -0.88 -20.44
C PRO A 706 -53.74 -0.05 -19.15
N SER A 707 -54.45 -0.52 -18.11
CA SER A 707 -54.48 0.16 -16.82
C SER A 707 -54.88 -0.83 -15.72
N SER A 708 -53.88 -1.49 -15.15
CA SER A 708 -54.01 -2.33 -13.94
C SER A 708 -54.74 -1.61 -12.79
N ILE A 709 -54.72 -0.28 -12.80
CA ILE A 709 -55.47 0.62 -11.93
C ILE A 709 -57.00 0.48 -12.11
N ASN A 710 -57.50 0.32 -13.34
CA ASN A 710 -58.94 0.17 -13.61
C ASN A 710 -59.46 -1.19 -13.11
N GLU A 711 -58.66 -2.26 -13.24
CA GLU A 711 -59.00 -3.58 -12.69
C GLU A 711 -59.05 -3.58 -11.15
N PHE A 712 -58.11 -2.88 -10.49
CA PHE A 712 -58.12 -2.71 -9.03
C PHE A 712 -59.34 -1.92 -8.54
N LEU A 713 -59.69 -0.81 -9.21
CA LEU A 713 -60.88 -0.01 -8.88
C LEU A 713 -62.19 -0.78 -9.08
N ASN A 714 -62.27 -1.64 -10.11
CA ASN A 714 -63.42 -2.51 -10.35
C ASN A 714 -63.60 -3.58 -9.26
N MET A 715 -62.50 -4.17 -8.75
CA MET A 715 -62.54 -5.12 -7.64
C MET A 715 -63.08 -4.53 -6.33
N GLN A 716 -62.87 -3.22 -6.09
CA GLN A 716 -63.30 -2.55 -4.87
C GLN A 716 -64.76 -2.09 -4.91
N ASN A 717 -65.26 -1.75 -6.10
CA ASN A 717 -66.64 -1.29 -6.32
C ASN A 717 -67.66 -2.43 -6.39
N GLY A 718 -67.26 -3.68 -6.16
CA GLY A 718 -68.17 -4.82 -6.13
C GLY A 718 -68.86 -5.09 -7.47
N VAL A 719 -68.24 -4.70 -8.60
CA VAL A 719 -68.75 -5.07 -9.92
C VAL A 719 -68.01 -6.33 -10.35
N SER A 720 -68.60 -7.48 -10.02
CA SER A 720 -68.26 -8.73 -10.71
C SER A 720 -68.74 -8.57 -12.16
N GLY A 721 -67.79 -8.40 -13.06
CA GLY A 721 -67.96 -8.62 -14.50
C GLY A 721 -67.04 -9.76 -14.90
#